data_AF-A0A924WDF7-F1
#
_entry.id   AF-A0A924WDF7-F1
#
_cell.length_a   1.000
_cell.length_b   1.000
_cell.length_c   1.000
_cell.angle_alpha   90.00
_cell.angle_beta   90.00
_cell.angle_gamma   90.00
#
_symmetry.space_group_name_H-M   'P 1'
#
loop_
_entity.id
_entity.type
_entity.pdbx_description
1 polymer ?
#
loop_
_entity_poly.entity_id
_entity_poly.type
_entity_poly.pdbx_seq_one_letter_code
_entity_poly.pdbx_strand_id
1 'polypeptide(L)'
;MFKHCGVGVLAEKSNFDFENNRFVAFNTGGLGRAIDIVSSVKHTIRDCTFDYCVGGIGLSNSYYNVLDNHFNHVGYCLYAVHSRKNGSDLPTVSGSVVNGANDGFLFVFNDNSEPQMINNIDIQNMGGAGILIYDMDATFPNRSTVRGNNLKLNSGMGTPGTTGPGSERGIQIVGTQKASICDNMVEYDGDGLDFGMEAWSSTNCIVTNNDYTQTGTNPTPGTSGARGVFFDQSKFDCNFYTGNETGLHLLGTCTNTDVATQHFKGPHTTGLFYEFASTKKQEHTGNLWEYMPGSGQFEALAVGIDPEANQFRVDCAENFQLCPFPLLPLEWFFDQSLAGTTVSCNHSSAGCTLPPPPSTPSPANEDAAMIGKIMAGQLTFPNYDDCLGWMATKQALGWIARNNLQSSSTYANYWTQKSNTSAGKLAQLETNAMAWVQSQISIESQIATTWTNIQQLSAISPLSETQLHTLMQYYQNLAGQRASQKSARLDFVAQYRNTLLTLPGTQVFETNKKAVGLILCDLYGREIFEYTSGELSTLETVAAQCPLEGGDAVLQARGLLELVTQEPYISGSDCSSGSERSIGFSPLDLGIQVFPNPNDGNFHIVAPNLSNITLHLYDLTGRLFWEKTVEGPASDIVVSSQLPTGCYFMEVKDEQSKLLTIKRVFINK
;
A
#
# COMPACT_ATOMS: atom_id res chain seq x y z
N MET A 1 24.38 -29.99 20.69
CA MET A 1 24.93 -28.97 19.78
C MET A 1 24.92 -29.55 18.37
N PHE A 2 23.83 -29.36 17.63
CA PHE A 2 23.70 -29.81 16.25
C PHE A 2 24.22 -28.70 15.33
N LYS A 3 25.49 -28.78 14.90
CA LYS A 3 26.16 -27.68 14.19
C LYS A 3 25.80 -27.54 12.70
N HIS A 4 24.97 -28.44 12.14
CA HIS A 4 24.73 -28.52 10.69
C HIS A 4 23.30 -28.91 10.28
N CYS A 5 22.30 -28.87 11.17
CA CYS A 5 20.91 -29.19 10.79
C CYS A 5 20.20 -27.94 10.31
N GLY A 6 19.91 -27.85 9.00
CA GLY A 6 19.19 -26.71 8.40
C GLY A 6 17.80 -26.46 8.99
N VAL A 7 17.21 -27.47 9.63
CA VAL A 7 15.93 -27.37 10.34
C VAL A 7 16.09 -28.04 11.72
N GLY A 8 15.63 -27.38 12.77
CA GLY A 8 15.61 -27.93 14.13
C GLY A 8 14.60 -29.06 14.26
N VAL A 9 13.34 -28.78 13.93
CA VAL A 9 12.25 -29.76 13.90
C VAL A 9 11.49 -29.65 12.57
N LEU A 10 11.40 -30.77 11.84
CA LEU A 10 10.60 -30.89 10.63
C LEU A 10 9.33 -31.71 10.93
N ALA A 11 8.16 -31.10 10.71
CA ALA A 11 6.87 -31.76 10.83
C ALA A 11 6.15 -31.76 9.47
N GLU A 12 6.18 -32.90 8.78
CA GLU A 12 5.51 -33.07 7.48
C GLU A 12 4.25 -33.92 7.63
N LYS A 13 3.13 -33.48 7.04
CA LYS A 13 1.86 -34.25 6.93
C LYS A 13 1.40 -34.85 8.27
N SER A 14 1.51 -34.07 9.34
CA SER A 14 1.26 -34.54 10.70
C SER A 14 0.40 -33.57 11.49
N ASN A 15 0.05 -33.87 12.74
CA ASN A 15 -0.65 -32.95 13.65
C ASN A 15 0.09 -33.03 14.99
N PHE A 16 0.78 -31.95 15.36
CA PHE A 16 1.59 -31.87 16.57
C PHE A 16 1.52 -30.46 17.13
N ASP A 17 1.47 -30.36 18.44
CA ASP A 17 1.53 -29.08 19.15
C ASP A 17 2.90 -28.92 19.81
N PHE A 18 3.47 -27.71 19.72
CA PHE A 18 4.67 -27.31 20.45
C PHE A 18 4.25 -26.33 21.53
N GLU A 19 4.54 -26.66 22.78
CA GLU A 19 4.16 -25.83 23.91
C GLU A 19 5.31 -25.76 24.93
N ASN A 20 5.62 -24.55 25.43
CA ASN A 20 6.63 -24.32 26.46
C ASN A 20 8.05 -24.81 26.09
N ASN A 21 8.45 -24.67 24.80
CA ASN A 21 9.78 -25.06 24.33
C ASN A 21 10.70 -23.85 24.16
N ARG A 22 12.02 -24.09 24.21
CA ARG A 22 13.04 -23.07 23.94
C ARG A 22 14.02 -23.54 22.87
N PHE A 23 14.17 -22.77 21.81
CA PHE A 23 15.08 -22.98 20.69
C PHE A 23 16.18 -21.91 20.75
N VAL A 24 17.45 -22.31 20.69
CA VAL A 24 18.59 -21.39 20.88
C VAL A 24 19.67 -21.64 19.83
N ALA A 25 20.17 -20.56 19.22
CA ALA A 25 21.38 -20.53 18.38
C ALA A 25 21.36 -21.52 17.19
N PHE A 26 20.22 -21.62 16.50
CA PHE A 26 20.14 -22.33 15.22
C PHE A 26 20.74 -21.48 14.11
N ASN A 27 22.07 -21.55 13.98
CA ASN A 27 22.82 -20.92 12.91
C ASN A 27 23.29 -21.98 11.92
N THR A 28 22.47 -22.23 10.91
CA THR A 28 22.87 -22.93 9.70
C THR A 28 22.81 -21.92 8.58
N GLY A 29 23.91 -21.72 7.85
CA GLY A 29 23.89 -20.85 6.68
C GLY A 29 22.73 -21.20 5.74
N GLY A 30 22.05 -20.18 5.21
CA GLY A 30 20.81 -20.32 4.43
C GLY A 30 19.54 -20.05 5.25
N LEU A 31 18.38 -20.54 4.75
CA LEU A 31 17.04 -20.37 5.33
C LEU A 31 16.80 -21.25 6.57
N GLY A 32 17.76 -21.31 7.48
CA GLY A 32 17.71 -22.19 8.65
C GLY A 32 16.52 -21.87 9.56
N ARG A 33 15.74 -22.88 9.96
CA ARG A 33 14.52 -22.70 10.79
C ARG A 33 14.57 -23.53 12.06
N ALA A 34 14.12 -22.98 13.19
CA ALA A 34 13.98 -23.77 14.41
C ALA A 34 12.85 -24.81 14.26
N ILE A 35 11.70 -24.41 13.69
CA ILE A 35 10.58 -25.29 13.36
C ILE A 35 10.23 -25.11 11.88
N ASP A 36 10.02 -26.20 11.15
CA ASP A 36 9.48 -26.17 9.79
C ASP A 36 8.30 -27.16 9.68
N ILE A 37 7.12 -26.66 9.31
CA ILE A 37 5.89 -27.45 9.19
C ILE A 37 5.41 -27.43 7.74
N VAL A 38 5.23 -28.61 7.15
CA VAL A 38 4.90 -28.75 5.73
C VAL A 38 3.68 -29.65 5.51
N SER A 39 2.69 -29.13 4.78
CA SER A 39 1.51 -29.87 4.32
C SER A 39 0.67 -30.49 5.44
N SER A 40 0.53 -29.79 6.55
CA SER A 40 -0.06 -30.35 7.74
C SER A 40 -1.41 -29.72 8.13
N VAL A 41 -2.24 -30.44 8.91
CA VAL A 41 -3.69 -30.15 8.98
C VAL A 41 -4.09 -29.28 10.16
N LYS A 42 -3.51 -29.49 11.35
CA LYS A 42 -3.74 -28.63 12.52
C LYS A 42 -2.55 -28.65 13.47
N HIS A 43 -1.99 -27.48 13.76
CA HIS A 43 -0.91 -27.30 14.73
C HIS A 43 -1.11 -26.06 15.57
N THR A 44 -0.65 -26.15 16.81
CA THR A 44 -0.49 -25.03 17.71
C THR A 44 0.98 -24.95 18.13
N ILE A 45 1.61 -23.81 17.91
CA ILE A 45 2.93 -23.48 18.46
C ILE A 45 2.66 -22.37 19.48
N ARG A 46 2.78 -22.67 20.76
CA ARG A 46 2.44 -21.74 21.83
C ARG A 46 3.49 -21.66 22.91
N ASP A 47 3.59 -20.50 23.56
CA ASP A 47 4.46 -20.30 24.73
C ASP A 47 5.93 -20.74 24.48
N CYS A 48 6.41 -20.70 23.22
CA CYS A 48 7.77 -21.08 22.88
C CYS A 48 8.69 -19.85 22.82
N THR A 49 9.98 -20.04 23.09
CA THR A 49 11.01 -19.00 22.96
C THR A 49 12.02 -19.37 21.89
N PHE A 50 12.34 -18.43 21.00
CA PHE A 50 13.30 -18.56 19.91
C PHE A 50 14.40 -17.52 20.09
N ASP A 51 15.60 -17.94 20.52
CA ASP A 51 16.72 -17.05 20.79
C ASP A 51 17.84 -17.22 19.76
N TYR A 52 18.27 -16.13 19.11
CA TYR A 52 19.42 -16.12 18.20
C TYR A 52 19.33 -17.17 17.08
N CYS A 53 18.11 -17.40 16.57
CA CYS A 53 17.85 -18.32 15.46
C CYS A 53 17.93 -17.57 14.13
N VAL A 54 18.47 -18.17 13.07
CA VAL A 54 18.40 -17.56 11.73
C VAL A 54 16.94 -17.38 11.31
N GLY A 55 16.09 -18.37 11.57
CA GLY A 55 14.64 -18.31 11.41
C GLY A 55 13.91 -19.01 12.54
N GLY A 56 12.81 -18.43 13.01
CA GLY A 56 11.94 -19.00 14.03
C GLY A 56 11.12 -20.16 13.47
N ILE A 57 10.01 -19.84 12.81
CA ILE A 57 9.02 -20.82 12.35
C ILE A 57 8.84 -20.71 10.83
N GLY A 58 9.01 -21.82 10.12
CA GLY A 58 8.60 -21.98 8.73
C GLY A 58 7.31 -22.78 8.63
N LEU A 59 6.36 -22.29 7.84
CA LEU A 59 5.07 -22.94 7.63
C LEU A 59 4.82 -22.99 6.13
N SER A 60 4.43 -24.15 5.62
CA SER A 60 4.14 -24.32 4.21
C SER A 60 2.93 -25.22 4.01
N ASN A 61 1.93 -24.79 3.23
CA ASN A 61 0.76 -25.60 2.92
C ASN A 61 0.01 -26.09 4.18
N SER A 62 -0.06 -25.30 5.26
CA SER A 62 -0.50 -25.76 6.58
C SER A 62 -1.47 -24.80 7.27
N TYR A 63 -2.36 -25.33 8.11
CA TYR A 63 -3.06 -24.55 9.14
C TYR A 63 -2.17 -24.45 10.38
N TYR A 64 -2.20 -23.30 11.06
CA TYR A 64 -1.44 -23.07 12.27
C TYR A 64 -2.11 -22.08 13.21
N ASN A 65 -1.81 -22.25 14.49
CA ASN A 65 -1.99 -21.25 15.54
C ASN A 65 -0.63 -20.99 16.18
N VAL A 66 -0.06 -19.80 15.97
CA VAL A 66 1.20 -19.38 16.58
C VAL A 66 0.87 -18.36 17.66
N LEU A 67 0.85 -18.80 18.91
CA LEU A 67 0.26 -18.05 20.03
C LEU A 67 1.31 -17.76 21.10
N ASP A 68 1.40 -16.53 21.59
CA ASP A 68 2.15 -16.22 22.81
C ASP A 68 3.64 -16.65 22.76
N ASN A 69 4.27 -16.57 21.57
CA ASN A 69 5.67 -16.96 21.40
C ASN A 69 6.60 -15.74 21.55
N HIS A 70 7.83 -16.00 21.97
CA HIS A 70 8.85 -14.97 22.18
C HIS A 70 9.99 -15.19 21.16
N PHE A 71 10.23 -14.20 20.31
CA PHE A 71 11.32 -14.22 19.33
C PHE A 71 12.37 -13.18 19.71
N ASN A 72 13.59 -13.61 20.04
CA ASN A 72 14.66 -12.72 20.47
C ASN A 72 15.86 -12.84 19.52
N HIS A 73 16.21 -11.75 18.84
CA HIS A 73 17.37 -11.69 17.93
C HIS A 73 17.33 -12.76 16.84
N VAL A 74 16.17 -12.93 16.23
CA VAL A 74 15.98 -13.88 15.13
C VAL A 74 16.16 -13.20 13.78
N GLY A 75 16.61 -13.90 12.74
CA GLY A 75 16.59 -13.33 11.39
C GLY A 75 15.16 -13.03 10.97
N TYR A 76 14.29 -14.05 10.99
CA TYR A 76 12.85 -13.86 10.84
C TYR A 76 12.04 -14.63 11.90
N CYS A 77 10.92 -14.09 12.38
CA CYS A 77 10.09 -14.78 13.37
C CYS A 77 9.29 -15.91 12.75
N LEU A 78 8.56 -15.60 11.67
CA LEU A 78 7.70 -16.55 10.99
C LEU A 78 7.73 -16.31 9.49
N TYR A 79 7.82 -17.40 8.73
CA TYR A 79 7.70 -17.42 7.28
C TYR A 79 6.64 -18.44 6.88
N ALA A 80 5.45 -17.98 6.51
CA ALA A 80 4.34 -18.82 6.12
C ALA A 80 4.03 -18.70 4.62
N VAL A 81 3.99 -19.84 3.95
CA VAL A 81 3.68 -19.96 2.53
C VAL A 81 2.45 -20.85 2.33
N HIS A 82 1.44 -20.38 1.60
CA HIS A 82 0.21 -21.13 1.33
C HIS A 82 -0.48 -21.62 2.62
N SER A 83 -1.06 -20.69 3.38
CA SER A 83 -1.72 -21.04 4.63
C SER A 83 -3.04 -21.75 4.38
N ARG A 84 -3.51 -22.59 5.29
CA ARG A 84 -4.77 -23.32 5.08
C ARG A 84 -5.77 -23.03 6.18
N LYS A 85 -7.01 -22.73 5.79
CA LYS A 85 -8.14 -22.80 6.73
C LYS A 85 -8.35 -24.23 7.21
N ASN A 86 -8.87 -24.35 8.43
CA ASN A 86 -9.31 -25.62 8.97
C ASN A 86 -10.77 -25.50 9.43
N GLY A 87 -11.70 -25.82 8.53
CA GLY A 87 -13.11 -25.54 8.75
C GLY A 87 -13.38 -24.04 8.82
N SER A 88 -13.97 -23.57 9.91
CA SER A 88 -14.14 -22.13 10.20
C SER A 88 -12.91 -21.50 10.84
N ASP A 89 -11.93 -22.30 11.27
CA ASP A 89 -10.74 -21.79 11.94
C ASP A 89 -9.79 -21.18 10.90
N LEU A 90 -9.30 -19.98 11.19
CA LEU A 90 -8.35 -19.24 10.37
C LEU A 90 -6.91 -19.44 10.90
N PRO A 91 -5.89 -19.53 10.03
CA PRO A 91 -4.49 -19.50 10.44
C PRO A 91 -4.20 -18.22 11.22
N THR A 92 -3.73 -18.34 12.45
CA THR A 92 -3.63 -17.20 13.38
C THR A 92 -2.23 -17.08 13.97
N VAL A 93 -1.70 -15.86 13.99
CA VAL A 93 -0.54 -15.47 14.78
C VAL A 93 -1.00 -14.42 15.80
N SER A 94 -0.86 -14.70 17.08
CA SER A 94 -1.38 -13.84 18.14
C SER A 94 -0.51 -13.80 19.38
N GLY A 95 -0.55 -12.68 20.10
CA GLY A 95 0.05 -12.54 21.43
C GLY A 95 1.57 -12.69 21.47
N SER A 96 2.23 -12.79 20.32
CA SER A 96 3.67 -13.02 20.26
C SER A 96 4.44 -11.73 20.48
N VAL A 97 5.65 -11.87 21.03
CA VAL A 97 6.59 -10.77 21.32
C VAL A 97 7.82 -10.94 20.43
N VAL A 98 8.27 -9.86 19.80
CA VAL A 98 9.45 -9.90 18.91
C VAL A 98 10.47 -8.85 19.33
N ASN A 99 11.59 -9.29 19.90
CA ASN A 99 12.67 -8.41 20.33
C ASN A 99 13.87 -8.51 19.39
N GLY A 100 14.01 -7.53 18.50
CA GLY A 100 15.16 -7.37 17.61
C GLY A 100 15.23 -8.43 16.52
N ALA A 101 14.17 -8.59 15.73
CA ALA A 101 14.23 -9.41 14.51
C ALA A 101 14.75 -8.59 13.32
N ASN A 102 15.27 -9.24 12.26
CA ASN A 102 15.49 -8.55 10.99
C ASN A 102 14.17 -8.38 10.22
N ASP A 103 13.36 -9.43 10.22
CA ASP A 103 11.97 -9.42 9.76
C ASP A 103 11.05 -10.02 10.84
N GLY A 104 9.87 -9.45 11.01
CA GLY A 104 8.89 -10.01 11.95
C GLY A 104 8.17 -11.20 11.34
N PHE A 105 6.93 -10.99 10.90
CA PHE A 105 6.08 -12.04 10.37
C PHE A 105 5.87 -11.88 8.86
N LEU A 106 6.41 -12.82 8.08
CA LEU A 106 6.32 -12.84 6.63
C LEU A 106 5.33 -13.88 6.16
N PHE A 107 4.49 -13.44 5.24
CA PHE A 107 3.36 -14.19 4.77
C PHE A 107 3.27 -14.12 3.26
N VAL A 108 3.30 -15.28 2.62
CA VAL A 108 3.29 -15.42 1.17
C VAL A 108 2.13 -16.32 0.79
N PHE A 109 1.06 -15.70 0.31
CA PHE A 109 -0.17 -16.44 0.04
C PHE A 109 -0.49 -16.49 -1.43
N ASN A 110 -1.27 -17.52 -1.74
CA ASN A 110 -1.94 -17.70 -3.00
C ASN A 110 -3.24 -18.50 -2.84
N ASP A 111 -3.67 -18.64 -1.60
CA ASP A 111 -4.80 -19.42 -1.19
C ASP A 111 -5.70 -18.54 -0.34
N ASN A 112 -7.01 -18.81 -0.42
CA ASN A 112 -8.05 -18.10 0.30
C ASN A 112 -8.03 -18.44 1.81
N SER A 113 -6.83 -18.42 2.41
CA SER A 113 -6.50 -18.89 3.73
C SER A 113 -6.99 -17.95 4.82
N GLU A 114 -7.21 -16.69 4.46
CA GLU A 114 -7.63 -15.58 5.32
C GLU A 114 -6.88 -15.51 6.66
N PRO A 115 -5.56 -15.38 6.61
CA PRO A 115 -4.71 -15.47 7.79
C PRO A 115 -4.84 -14.21 8.65
N GLN A 116 -4.66 -14.38 9.96
CA GLN A 116 -4.87 -13.34 10.96
C GLN A 116 -3.59 -13.09 11.76
N MET A 117 -3.18 -11.82 11.85
CA MET A 117 -2.11 -11.35 12.72
C MET A 117 -2.72 -10.38 13.73
N ILE A 118 -2.94 -10.87 14.95
CA ILE A 118 -3.75 -10.15 15.93
C ILE A 118 -3.03 -9.97 17.26
N ASN A 119 -3.08 -8.77 17.84
CA ASN A 119 -2.63 -8.52 19.21
C ASN A 119 -1.18 -8.98 19.49
N ASN A 120 -0.28 -8.89 18.50
CA ASN A 120 1.14 -9.12 18.73
C ASN A 120 1.76 -7.83 19.28
N ILE A 121 2.64 -7.96 20.27
CA ILE A 121 3.11 -6.83 21.07
C ILE A 121 4.61 -6.64 20.93
N ASP A 122 5.04 -5.38 21.02
CA ASP A 122 6.43 -4.97 20.95
C ASP A 122 7.18 -5.64 19.78
N ILE A 123 6.64 -5.57 18.56
CA ILE A 123 7.34 -6.07 17.38
C ILE A 123 8.49 -5.13 17.05
N GLN A 124 9.67 -5.43 17.58
CA GLN A 124 10.90 -4.67 17.37
C GLN A 124 11.66 -5.24 16.18
N ASN A 125 11.66 -4.50 15.08
CA ASN A 125 12.35 -4.87 13.85
C ASN A 125 13.59 -4.01 13.61
N MET A 126 14.61 -4.58 12.97
CA MET A 126 15.95 -3.98 12.83
C MET A 126 16.42 -3.84 11.37
N GLY A 127 15.54 -4.08 10.38
CA GLY A 127 15.97 -3.93 8.98
C GLY A 127 14.91 -4.16 7.91
N GLY A 128 13.90 -4.99 8.15
CA GLY A 128 12.88 -5.33 7.15
C GLY A 128 11.46 -4.93 7.54
N ALA A 129 10.50 -5.79 7.21
CA ALA A 129 9.10 -5.57 7.56
C ALA A 129 8.73 -6.21 8.91
N GLY A 130 8.06 -5.46 9.79
CA GLY A 130 7.49 -6.03 11.02
C GLY A 130 6.39 -7.04 10.68
N ILE A 131 5.51 -6.70 9.74
CA ILE A 131 4.51 -7.61 9.16
C ILE A 131 4.51 -7.43 7.64
N LEU A 132 4.81 -8.48 6.89
CA LEU A 132 4.72 -8.50 5.43
C LEU A 132 3.65 -9.48 4.98
N ILE A 133 2.67 -9.01 4.21
CA ILE A 133 1.71 -9.84 3.49
C ILE A 133 1.92 -9.66 2.00
N TYR A 134 2.45 -10.69 1.37
CA TYR A 134 2.63 -10.75 -0.07
C TYR A 134 1.61 -11.72 -0.66
N ASP A 135 0.67 -11.17 -1.43
CA ASP A 135 -0.21 -11.97 -2.28
C ASP A 135 0.44 -12.12 -3.65
N MET A 136 0.98 -13.31 -3.90
CA MET A 136 1.73 -13.59 -5.11
C MET A 136 0.90 -13.50 -6.38
N ASP A 137 -0.41 -13.56 -6.23
CA ASP A 137 -1.31 -13.45 -7.35
C ASP A 137 -2.45 -12.52 -6.96
N ALA A 138 -2.28 -11.26 -7.35
CA ALA A 138 -3.29 -10.22 -7.26
C ALA A 138 -4.60 -10.56 -7.99
N THR A 139 -4.77 -11.76 -8.56
CA THR A 139 -6.06 -12.26 -9.03
C THR A 139 -6.84 -13.08 -7.98
N PHE A 140 -6.19 -13.64 -6.95
CA PHE A 140 -6.88 -14.32 -5.86
C PHE A 140 -7.21 -13.35 -4.70
N PRO A 141 -8.48 -13.25 -4.27
CA PRO A 141 -8.89 -12.39 -3.18
C PRO A 141 -8.51 -13.01 -1.83
N ASN A 142 -7.30 -12.78 -1.33
CA ASN A 142 -6.89 -13.26 -0.01
C ASN A 142 -7.20 -12.24 1.09
N ARG A 143 -8.23 -12.51 1.90
CA ARG A 143 -8.59 -11.62 3.02
C ARG A 143 -7.65 -11.79 4.20
N SER A 144 -6.54 -11.07 4.24
CA SER A 144 -5.68 -11.04 5.43
C SER A 144 -6.19 -10.02 6.45
N THR A 145 -6.07 -10.33 7.74
CA THR A 145 -6.40 -9.39 8.83
C THR A 145 -5.16 -9.10 9.66
N VAL A 146 -4.77 -7.83 9.76
CA VAL A 146 -3.71 -7.35 10.65
C VAL A 146 -4.36 -6.40 11.65
N ARG A 147 -4.53 -6.85 12.90
CA ARG A 147 -5.27 -6.10 13.90
C ARG A 147 -4.61 -5.98 15.26
N GLY A 148 -4.62 -4.80 15.87
CA GLY A 148 -4.27 -4.68 17.29
C GLY A 148 -2.78 -4.91 17.58
N ASN A 149 -1.92 -4.83 16.56
CA ASN A 149 -0.50 -5.08 16.73
C ASN A 149 0.22 -3.81 17.18
N ASN A 150 1.23 -3.96 18.02
CA ASN A 150 2.13 -2.88 18.44
C ASN A 150 3.52 -3.13 17.86
N LEU A 151 3.93 -2.28 16.92
CA LEU A 151 5.18 -2.35 16.19
C LEU A 151 6.07 -1.18 16.59
N LYS A 152 7.37 -1.46 16.77
CA LYS A 152 8.40 -0.46 17.08
C LYS A 152 9.57 -0.67 16.13
N LEU A 153 9.72 0.20 15.14
CA LEU A 153 10.85 0.17 14.23
C LEU A 153 12.00 0.94 14.89
N ASN A 154 13.16 0.29 14.97
CA ASN A 154 14.35 0.87 15.58
C ASN A 154 15.42 0.98 14.50
N SER A 155 15.49 2.16 13.90
CA SER A 155 16.54 2.48 12.94
C SER A 155 17.93 2.34 13.57
N GLY A 156 18.88 1.85 12.78
CA GLY A 156 20.30 1.86 13.17
C GLY A 156 20.87 0.58 13.77
N MET A 157 20.09 -0.49 13.93
CA MET A 157 20.64 -1.85 14.09
C MET A 157 20.78 -2.55 12.74
N GLY A 158 21.34 -1.84 11.74
CA GLY A 158 21.55 -2.38 10.40
C GLY A 158 22.16 -3.77 10.44
N THR A 159 21.74 -4.64 9.51
CA THR A 159 22.30 -5.97 9.36
C THR A 159 23.83 -5.87 9.39
N PRO A 160 24.54 -6.59 10.29
CA PRO A 160 25.99 -6.46 10.42
C PRO A 160 26.70 -6.69 9.08
N GLY A 161 27.05 -5.61 8.36
CA GLY A 161 27.69 -5.66 7.05
C GLY A 161 27.06 -4.81 5.94
N THR A 162 25.83 -4.30 6.08
CA THR A 162 25.24 -3.36 5.11
C THR A 162 25.40 -1.93 5.64
N THR A 163 26.13 -1.07 4.92
CA THR A 163 26.45 0.30 5.36
C THR A 163 25.42 1.33 4.87
N GLY A 164 24.20 0.90 4.53
CA GLY A 164 23.12 1.77 4.07
C GLY A 164 22.08 1.97 5.17
N PRO A 165 21.38 3.12 5.21
CA PRO A 165 20.15 3.22 6.00
C PRO A 165 19.19 2.14 5.49
N GLY A 166 18.75 1.25 6.38
CA GLY A 166 17.73 0.27 6.05
C GLY A 166 16.43 0.98 5.65
N SER A 167 15.60 0.31 4.85
CA SER A 167 14.21 0.75 4.67
C SER A 167 13.36 -0.12 5.58
N GLU A 168 12.97 0.42 6.73
CA GLU A 168 12.17 -0.30 7.70
C GLU A 168 10.68 -0.07 7.41
N ARG A 169 9.90 -1.15 7.50
CA ARG A 169 8.45 -1.08 7.27
C ARG A 169 7.73 -1.67 8.46
N GLY A 170 6.75 -0.95 9.00
CA GLY A 170 5.85 -1.49 10.02
C GLY A 170 5.03 -2.62 9.42
N ILE A 171 4.08 -2.24 8.56
CA ILE A 171 3.18 -3.16 7.89
C ILE A 171 3.33 -2.98 6.39
N GLN A 172 3.69 -4.04 5.67
CA GLN A 172 3.78 -4.03 4.21
C GLN A 172 2.76 -5.01 3.62
N ILE A 173 1.99 -4.56 2.64
CA ILE A 173 1.12 -5.42 1.83
C ILE A 173 1.45 -5.27 0.35
N VAL A 174 1.57 -6.37 -0.37
CA VAL A 174 1.95 -6.36 -1.79
C VAL A 174 1.05 -7.29 -2.58
N GLY A 175 0.41 -6.75 -3.63
CA GLY A 175 -0.51 -7.51 -4.48
C GLY A 175 -1.82 -7.93 -3.80
N THR A 176 -2.03 -7.53 -2.53
CA THR A 176 -3.09 -8.10 -1.70
C THR A 176 -4.46 -7.55 -2.06
N GLN A 177 -5.46 -8.41 -2.02
CA GLN A 177 -6.86 -8.02 -2.18
C GLN A 177 -7.66 -8.22 -0.90
N LYS A 178 -8.49 -7.25 -0.49
CA LYS A 178 -9.37 -7.40 0.70
C LYS A 178 -8.64 -7.59 2.03
N ALA A 179 -7.43 -7.05 2.15
CA ALA A 179 -6.76 -6.95 3.44
C ALA A 179 -7.50 -5.98 4.36
N SER A 180 -7.55 -6.30 5.65
CA SER A 180 -8.05 -5.40 6.71
C SER A 180 -6.91 -5.12 7.68
N ILE A 181 -6.42 -3.88 7.69
CA ILE A 181 -5.32 -3.39 8.53
C ILE A 181 -5.91 -2.38 9.51
N CYS A 182 -5.97 -2.74 10.78
CA CYS A 182 -6.68 -1.91 11.75
C CYS A 182 -6.23 -2.00 13.20
N ASP A 183 -6.54 -0.99 14.00
CA ASP A 183 -6.19 -0.95 15.43
C ASP A 183 -4.69 -1.16 15.69
N ASN A 184 -3.82 -0.92 14.69
CA ASN A 184 -2.38 -1.13 14.85
C ASN A 184 -1.72 0.17 15.30
N MET A 185 -0.74 0.04 16.20
CA MET A 185 0.15 1.11 16.58
C MET A 185 1.52 0.81 15.99
N VAL A 186 2.03 1.72 15.17
CA VAL A 186 3.35 1.63 14.56
C VAL A 186 4.15 2.85 15.00
N GLU A 187 5.11 2.62 15.87
CA GLU A 187 6.08 3.61 16.32
C GLU A 187 7.39 3.41 15.58
N TYR A 188 8.07 4.49 15.22
CA TYR A 188 9.42 4.44 14.66
C TYR A 188 10.23 5.66 15.10
N ASP A 189 11.54 5.53 15.20
CA ASP A 189 12.46 6.59 15.63
C ASP A 189 12.79 7.57 14.51
N GLY A 190 12.76 7.09 13.26
CA GLY A 190 12.89 7.91 12.06
C GLY A 190 14.33 8.20 11.68
N ASP A 191 15.25 7.23 11.75
CA ASP A 191 16.53 7.36 11.03
C ASP A 191 16.56 6.47 9.77
N GLY A 192 15.81 6.82 8.73
CA GLY A 192 15.81 6.02 7.50
C GLY A 192 14.65 6.28 6.55
N LEU A 193 14.53 5.39 5.55
CA LEU A 193 13.35 5.30 4.68
C LEU A 193 12.29 4.46 5.39
N ASP A 194 11.67 5.04 6.41
CA ASP A 194 10.76 4.33 7.31
C ASP A 194 9.29 4.56 6.94
N PHE A 195 8.58 3.46 6.71
CA PHE A 195 7.15 3.48 6.40
C PHE A 195 6.38 2.83 7.54
N GLY A 196 5.46 3.58 8.16
CA GLY A 196 4.55 2.99 9.16
C GLY A 196 3.71 1.88 8.52
N MET A 197 3.13 2.16 7.36
CA MET A 197 2.52 1.18 6.48
C MET A 197 2.85 1.47 5.01
N GLU A 198 3.07 0.40 4.23
CA GLU A 198 3.21 0.49 2.78
C GLU A 198 2.32 -0.54 2.07
N ALA A 199 1.55 -0.10 1.08
CA ALA A 199 0.70 -0.94 0.26
C ALA A 199 1.05 -0.80 -1.22
N TRP A 200 1.40 -1.91 -1.86
CA TRP A 200 1.80 -1.96 -3.26
C TRP A 200 0.82 -2.80 -4.09
N SER A 201 0.29 -2.23 -5.18
CA SER A 201 -0.59 -2.94 -6.13
C SER A 201 -1.70 -3.74 -5.44
N SER A 202 -2.23 -3.19 -4.35
CA SER A 202 -3.23 -3.83 -3.52
C SER A 202 -4.60 -3.22 -3.82
N THR A 203 -5.67 -3.99 -3.69
CA THR A 203 -7.00 -3.55 -4.14
C THR A 203 -8.09 -3.97 -3.17
N ASN A 204 -9.11 -3.14 -2.98
CA ASN A 204 -10.24 -3.45 -2.11
C ASN A 204 -9.83 -3.69 -0.64
N CYS A 205 -8.77 -3.04 -0.19
CA CYS A 205 -8.24 -3.16 1.15
C CYS A 205 -8.76 -2.04 2.06
N ILE A 206 -8.62 -2.22 3.37
CA ILE A 206 -8.96 -1.21 4.36
C ILE A 206 -7.82 -1.01 5.32
N VAL A 207 -7.56 0.26 5.57
CA VAL A 207 -6.61 0.75 6.54
C VAL A 207 -7.38 1.68 7.47
N THR A 208 -7.71 1.20 8.66
CA THR A 208 -8.55 1.98 9.59
C THR A 208 -8.15 1.89 11.04
N ASN A 209 -8.25 2.99 11.79
CA ASN A 209 -7.96 3.01 13.22
C ASN A 209 -6.50 2.67 13.55
N ASN A 210 -5.56 3.10 12.70
CA ASN A 210 -4.13 2.87 12.96
C ASN A 210 -3.44 4.16 13.42
N ASP A 211 -2.51 4.02 14.35
CA ASP A 211 -1.65 5.10 14.85
C ASP A 211 -0.23 4.93 14.29
N TYR A 212 0.22 5.87 13.46
CA TYR A 212 1.57 5.89 12.87
C TYR A 212 2.38 7.04 13.47
N THR A 213 3.30 6.74 14.38
CA THR A 213 4.01 7.76 15.17
C THR A 213 5.51 7.69 14.95
N GLN A 214 6.08 8.78 14.44
CA GLN A 214 7.52 9.01 14.52
C GLN A 214 7.83 9.64 15.89
N THR A 215 8.70 9.01 16.68
CA THR A 215 9.04 9.44 18.05
C THR A 215 10.08 10.57 18.09
N GLY A 216 10.77 10.83 16.97
CA GLY A 216 11.67 11.96 16.79
C GLY A 216 10.96 13.32 16.84
N THR A 217 11.71 14.39 17.18
CA THR A 217 11.16 15.75 17.31
C THR A 217 11.00 16.47 15.97
N ASN A 218 11.67 16.01 14.92
CA ASN A 218 11.59 16.57 13.58
C ASN A 218 11.22 15.47 12.58
N PRO A 219 10.40 15.79 11.55
CA PRO A 219 10.12 14.85 10.48
C PRO A 219 11.41 14.47 9.76
N THR A 220 11.64 13.17 9.55
CA THR A 220 12.85 12.69 8.87
C THR A 220 12.58 12.53 7.38
N PRO A 221 13.46 13.07 6.51
CA PRO A 221 13.33 12.88 5.07
C PRO A 221 13.21 11.41 4.67
N GLY A 222 12.23 11.11 3.82
CA GLY A 222 11.92 9.79 3.31
C GLY A 222 10.92 8.98 4.14
N THR A 223 10.44 9.47 5.29
CA THR A 223 9.48 8.72 6.11
C THR A 223 8.03 8.98 5.71
N SER A 224 7.19 7.95 5.79
CA SER A 224 5.74 8.14 5.65
C SER A 224 4.95 7.35 6.69
N GLY A 225 3.92 7.96 7.26
CA GLY A 225 3.03 7.25 8.18
C GLY A 225 2.32 6.10 7.47
N ALA A 226 1.64 6.38 6.36
CA ALA A 226 1.15 5.35 5.45
C ALA A 226 1.39 5.73 3.98
N ARG A 227 1.64 4.73 3.13
CA ARG A 227 1.85 4.88 1.70
C ARG A 227 1.05 3.87 0.89
N GLY A 228 0.31 4.34 -0.11
CA GLY A 228 -0.45 3.51 -1.05
C GLY A 228 0.03 3.74 -2.49
N VAL A 229 0.66 2.73 -3.09
CA VAL A 229 1.10 2.74 -4.49
C VAL A 229 0.24 1.79 -5.30
N PHE A 230 -0.50 2.31 -6.27
CA PHE A 230 -1.51 1.55 -6.99
C PHE A 230 -2.54 0.88 -6.06
N PHE A 231 -3.03 1.66 -5.09
CA PHE A 231 -3.89 1.19 -4.02
C PHE A 231 -5.35 1.45 -4.37
N ASP A 232 -5.93 0.64 -5.24
CA ASP A 232 -7.25 0.88 -5.85
C ASP A 232 -8.43 0.36 -5.01
N GLN A 233 -9.60 0.97 -5.19
CA GLN A 233 -10.88 0.54 -4.60
C GLN A 233 -10.81 0.31 -3.10
N SER A 234 -9.87 0.97 -2.43
CA SER A 234 -9.51 0.71 -1.05
C SER A 234 -9.97 1.87 -0.17
N LYS A 235 -9.78 1.76 1.15
CA LYS A 235 -10.19 2.79 2.08
C LYS A 235 -9.10 3.07 3.10
N PHE A 236 -8.76 4.34 3.26
CA PHE A 236 -8.12 4.88 4.45
C PHE A 236 -9.19 5.57 5.29
N ASP A 237 -9.40 5.13 6.53
CA ASP A 237 -10.43 5.68 7.41
C ASP A 237 -9.94 5.78 8.85
N CYS A 238 -10.00 6.94 9.48
CA CYS A 238 -9.61 7.10 10.89
C CYS A 238 -8.19 6.63 11.21
N ASN A 239 -7.19 7.06 10.44
CA ASN A 239 -5.80 6.83 10.84
C ASN A 239 -5.19 8.12 11.37
N PHE A 240 -4.24 7.96 12.28
CA PHE A 240 -3.51 9.03 12.92
C PHE A 240 -2.06 9.00 12.47
N TYR A 241 -1.55 10.16 12.08
CA TYR A 241 -0.20 10.35 11.60
C TYR A 241 0.49 11.36 12.49
N THR A 242 1.57 10.98 13.16
CA THR A 242 2.26 11.87 14.10
C THR A 242 3.74 11.97 13.77
N GLY A 243 4.23 13.19 13.49
CA GLY A 243 5.67 13.48 13.36
C GLY A 243 6.38 12.97 12.10
N ASN A 244 5.67 12.33 11.16
CA ASN A 244 6.24 11.74 9.93
C ASN A 244 6.62 12.83 8.91
N GLU A 245 7.56 12.62 7.98
CA GLU A 245 7.76 13.58 6.87
C GLU A 245 6.50 13.72 6.03
N THR A 246 5.96 12.59 5.58
CA THR A 246 4.65 12.54 4.94
C THR A 246 3.66 11.80 5.81
N GLY A 247 2.50 12.37 6.12
CA GLY A 247 1.46 11.66 6.87
C GLY A 247 0.91 10.49 6.05
N LEU A 248 0.21 10.81 4.95
CA LEU A 248 -0.34 9.84 3.99
C LEU A 248 0.15 10.16 2.57
N HIS A 249 0.79 9.20 1.90
CA HIS A 249 1.25 9.32 0.51
C HIS A 249 0.48 8.37 -0.42
N LEU A 250 -0.18 8.90 -1.45
CA LEU A 250 -0.80 8.11 -2.51
C LEU A 250 -0.07 8.32 -3.84
N LEU A 251 0.27 7.22 -4.52
CA LEU A 251 1.06 7.21 -5.75
C LEU A 251 0.39 6.39 -6.87
N GLY A 252 0.24 7.00 -8.03
CA GLY A 252 -0.26 6.34 -9.24
C GLY A 252 -1.77 6.07 -9.26
N THR A 253 -2.23 5.08 -10.04
CA THR A 253 -3.66 4.76 -10.11
C THR A 253 -4.18 4.22 -8.77
N CYS A 254 -4.87 5.03 -7.98
CA CYS A 254 -5.53 4.67 -6.72
C CYS A 254 -7.05 4.82 -6.89
N THR A 255 -7.57 4.32 -8.01
CA THR A 255 -8.93 4.58 -8.51
C THR A 255 -9.98 4.11 -7.52
N ASN A 256 -10.99 4.94 -7.28
CA ASN A 256 -12.06 4.68 -6.31
C ASN A 256 -11.58 4.44 -4.87
N THR A 257 -10.39 4.90 -4.51
CA THR A 257 -9.94 4.85 -3.11
C THR A 257 -10.51 5.99 -2.30
N ASP A 258 -11.02 5.65 -1.12
CA ASP A 258 -11.67 6.55 -0.19
C ASP A 258 -10.68 7.01 0.89
N VAL A 259 -10.64 8.32 1.16
CA VAL A 259 -9.72 8.93 2.14
C VAL A 259 -10.54 9.79 3.09
N ALA A 260 -10.93 9.19 4.21
CA ALA A 260 -11.86 9.76 5.15
C ALA A 260 -11.31 9.78 6.58
N THR A 261 -11.69 10.79 7.35
CA THR A 261 -11.43 10.93 8.78
C THR A 261 -9.98 10.73 9.21
N GLN A 262 -9.02 11.05 8.34
CA GLN A 262 -7.58 11.01 8.65
C GLN A 262 -7.22 12.15 9.62
N HIS A 263 -6.29 11.90 10.55
CA HIS A 263 -5.81 12.90 11.50
C HIS A 263 -4.31 13.11 11.34
N PHE A 264 -3.92 14.28 10.84
CA PHE A 264 -2.52 14.67 10.67
C PHE A 264 -2.06 15.51 11.86
N LYS A 265 -1.27 14.92 12.76
CA LYS A 265 -0.74 15.53 13.99
C LYS A 265 0.73 15.84 13.79
N GLY A 266 1.02 17.02 13.27
CA GLY A 266 2.39 17.40 12.93
C GLY A 266 3.39 17.48 14.09
N PRO A 267 4.63 17.89 13.79
CA PRO A 267 5.05 18.45 12.50
C PRO A 267 5.08 17.39 11.38
N HIS A 268 4.75 17.82 10.16
CA HIS A 268 5.00 17.07 8.93
C HIS A 268 5.67 17.99 7.92
N THR A 269 6.43 17.44 6.98
CA THR A 269 6.79 18.19 5.77
C THR A 269 5.58 18.27 4.84
N THR A 270 4.84 17.17 4.70
CA THR A 270 3.58 17.11 3.98
C THR A 270 2.55 16.29 4.76
N GLY A 271 1.38 16.84 5.10
CA GLY A 271 0.31 16.03 5.73
C GLY A 271 -0.21 14.96 4.78
N LEU A 272 -0.88 15.39 3.71
CA LEU A 272 -1.41 14.53 2.65
C LEU A 272 -0.65 14.77 1.34
N PHE A 273 -0.06 13.73 0.75
CA PHE A 273 0.68 13.85 -0.51
C PHE A 273 0.06 12.96 -1.60
N TYR A 274 -0.35 13.57 -2.71
CA TYR A 274 -0.80 12.87 -3.92
C TYR A 274 0.25 13.03 -5.03
N GLU A 275 0.73 11.93 -5.56
CA GLU A 275 1.75 11.94 -6.62
C GLU A 275 1.28 11.08 -7.79
N PHE A 276 0.90 11.71 -8.90
CA PHE A 276 0.22 11.05 -10.04
C PHE A 276 -0.99 10.20 -9.61
N ALA A 277 -1.58 10.55 -8.46
CA ALA A 277 -2.66 9.85 -7.84
C ALA A 277 -4.01 10.15 -8.52
N SER A 278 -4.86 9.14 -8.60
CA SER A 278 -6.24 9.28 -9.07
C SER A 278 -7.17 8.51 -8.13
N THR A 279 -7.61 9.13 -7.05
CA THR A 279 -8.69 8.67 -6.17
C THR A 279 -10.04 9.23 -6.63
N LYS A 280 -11.14 8.92 -5.93
CA LYS A 280 -12.45 9.52 -6.21
C LYS A 280 -12.59 10.87 -5.50
N LYS A 281 -13.62 11.62 -5.89
CA LYS A 281 -14.09 12.80 -5.17
C LYS A 281 -14.37 12.47 -3.69
N GLN A 282 -14.03 13.41 -2.80
CA GLN A 282 -14.18 13.28 -1.36
C GLN A 282 -15.08 14.41 -0.85
N GLU A 283 -16.26 14.08 -0.35
CA GLU A 283 -17.28 15.04 0.12
C GLU A 283 -17.40 14.96 1.64
N HIS A 284 -16.96 16.01 2.36
CA HIS A 284 -17.03 16.11 3.83
C HIS A 284 -16.51 14.87 4.56
N THR A 285 -15.42 14.33 4.06
CA THR A 285 -14.88 13.06 4.55
C THR A 285 -14.21 13.19 5.91
N GLY A 286 -14.04 14.41 6.46
CA GLY A 286 -13.69 14.62 7.86
C GLY A 286 -12.21 14.52 8.20
N ASN A 287 -11.33 14.68 7.21
CA ASN A 287 -9.89 14.72 7.46
C ASN A 287 -9.53 15.99 8.24
N LEU A 288 -8.63 15.85 9.23
CA LEU A 288 -8.25 16.91 10.16
C LEU A 288 -6.73 17.14 10.12
N TRP A 289 -6.34 18.42 10.03
CA TRP A 289 -4.96 18.90 10.12
C TRP A 289 -4.77 19.59 11.46
N GLU A 290 -4.13 18.90 12.40
CA GLU A 290 -4.00 19.29 13.81
C GLU A 290 -2.60 19.87 14.11
N TYR A 291 -2.05 20.67 13.21
CA TYR A 291 -0.76 21.33 13.40
C TYR A 291 -0.67 22.62 12.59
N MET A 292 0.43 23.36 12.75
CA MET A 292 0.73 24.55 11.96
C MET A 292 2.02 24.30 11.17
N PRO A 293 1.96 24.17 9.84
CA PRO A 293 3.13 23.93 9.02
C PRO A 293 4.10 25.11 9.05
N GLY A 294 5.38 24.79 9.14
CA GLY A 294 6.48 25.73 9.00
C GLY A 294 6.71 26.15 7.54
N SER A 295 7.70 27.03 7.34
CA SER A 295 8.08 27.48 6.00
C SER A 295 8.53 26.31 5.13
N GLY A 296 7.83 26.08 4.00
CA GLY A 296 8.15 25.01 3.04
C GLY A 296 7.48 23.68 3.36
N GLN A 297 6.69 23.61 4.43
CA GLN A 297 5.83 22.47 4.73
C GLN A 297 4.43 22.70 4.18
N PHE A 298 3.73 21.62 3.84
CA PHE A 298 2.37 21.64 3.28
C PHE A 298 1.44 20.77 4.12
N GLU A 299 0.21 21.21 4.33
CA GLU A 299 -0.80 20.33 4.90
C GLU A 299 -1.34 19.35 3.86
N ALA A 300 -1.44 19.79 2.60
CA ALA A 300 -1.76 18.93 1.47
C ALA A 300 -0.98 19.32 0.21
N LEU A 301 -0.32 18.36 -0.45
CA LEU A 301 0.42 18.56 -1.69
C LEU A 301 -0.06 17.56 -2.74
N ALA A 302 -0.18 18.01 -3.98
CA ALA A 302 -0.49 17.18 -5.13
C ALA A 302 0.43 17.52 -6.30
N VAL A 303 0.97 16.49 -6.96
CA VAL A 303 1.83 16.62 -8.14
C VAL A 303 1.33 15.68 -9.22
N GLY A 304 1.13 16.20 -10.43
CA GLY A 304 0.78 15.37 -11.60
C GLY A 304 -0.59 14.68 -11.51
N ILE A 305 -1.53 15.23 -10.73
CA ILE A 305 -2.90 14.72 -10.63
C ILE A 305 -3.86 15.45 -11.58
N ASP A 306 -5.03 14.85 -11.82
CA ASP A 306 -6.23 15.56 -12.28
C ASP A 306 -6.96 16.15 -11.05
N PRO A 307 -6.94 17.48 -10.81
CA PRO A 307 -7.59 18.09 -9.66
C PRO A 307 -9.10 17.85 -9.62
N GLU A 308 -9.75 17.71 -10.80
CA GLU A 308 -11.19 17.51 -10.89
C GLU A 308 -11.60 16.07 -10.52
N ALA A 309 -10.74 15.10 -10.76
CA ALA A 309 -10.97 13.71 -10.35
C ALA A 309 -10.73 13.50 -8.84
N ASN A 310 -9.82 14.27 -8.24
CA ASN A 310 -9.35 14.13 -6.86
C ASN A 310 -9.87 15.23 -5.91
N GLN A 311 -11.03 15.84 -6.20
CA GLN A 311 -11.52 16.98 -5.42
C GLN A 311 -11.89 16.59 -3.98
N PHE A 312 -11.45 17.38 -3.02
CA PHE A 312 -11.95 17.42 -1.66
C PHE A 312 -12.91 18.60 -1.49
N ARG A 313 -14.09 18.34 -0.96
CA ARG A 313 -15.03 19.38 -0.50
C ARG A 313 -15.10 19.35 1.01
N VAL A 314 -14.80 20.48 1.62
CA VAL A 314 -14.60 20.63 3.06
C VAL A 314 -15.42 21.82 3.56
N ASP A 315 -15.87 21.79 4.82
CA ASP A 315 -16.55 22.92 5.45
C ASP A 315 -15.58 23.62 6.41
N CYS A 316 -14.89 24.66 5.94
CA CYS A 316 -13.93 25.38 6.79
C CYS A 316 -14.61 26.16 7.93
N ALA A 317 -15.91 26.47 7.77
CA ALA A 317 -16.68 27.20 8.77
C ALA A 317 -17.12 26.29 9.93
N GLU A 318 -17.31 24.99 9.68
CA GLU A 318 -17.58 24.00 10.73
C GLU A 318 -16.37 23.81 11.64
N ASN A 319 -15.19 23.58 11.07
CA ASN A 319 -13.93 23.49 11.78
C ASN A 319 -12.77 23.85 10.85
N PHE A 320 -11.98 24.86 11.21
CA PHE A 320 -10.85 25.31 10.39
C PHE A 320 -9.80 24.21 10.16
N GLN A 321 -9.71 23.22 11.07
CA GLN A 321 -8.82 22.06 10.91
C GLN A 321 -9.25 21.11 9.80
N LEU A 322 -10.45 21.26 9.22
CA LEU A 322 -10.88 20.49 8.05
C LEU A 322 -10.27 21.01 6.74
N CYS A 323 -9.59 22.16 6.79
CA CYS A 323 -9.12 22.88 5.61
C CYS A 323 -7.61 23.04 5.63
N PRO A 324 -6.89 22.25 4.81
CA PRO A 324 -5.44 22.26 4.86
C PRO A 324 -4.87 23.61 4.41
N PHE A 325 -3.87 24.15 5.10
CA PHE A 325 -3.11 25.31 4.68
C PHE A 325 -1.65 25.28 5.18
N PRO A 326 -0.63 25.39 4.29
CA PRO A 326 -0.75 25.65 2.87
C PRO A 326 -1.04 24.36 2.10
N LEU A 327 -1.74 24.52 0.98
CA LEU A 327 -2.09 23.44 0.07
C LEU A 327 -1.67 23.78 -1.37
N LEU A 328 -1.29 22.79 -2.17
CA LEU A 328 -0.92 22.96 -3.58
C LEU A 328 -1.29 21.71 -4.40
N PRO A 329 -1.86 21.82 -5.61
CA PRO A 329 -2.38 23.03 -6.26
C PRO A 329 -3.63 23.54 -5.54
N LEU A 330 -4.13 24.75 -5.80
CA LEU A 330 -5.29 25.27 -5.04
C LEU A 330 -6.63 24.65 -5.47
N GLU A 331 -6.67 24.06 -6.67
CA GLU A 331 -7.88 23.67 -7.38
C GLU A 331 -8.40 22.26 -7.03
N TRP A 332 -7.87 21.62 -5.97
CA TRP A 332 -8.33 20.30 -5.51
C TRP A 332 -8.94 20.28 -4.11
N PHE A 333 -8.91 21.38 -3.37
CA PHE A 333 -9.65 21.57 -2.11
C PHE A 333 -10.63 22.73 -2.27
N PHE A 334 -11.90 22.49 -1.97
CA PHE A 334 -12.98 23.47 -2.11
C PHE A 334 -13.69 23.65 -0.77
N ASP A 335 -13.63 24.88 -0.24
CA ASP A 335 -14.49 25.27 0.87
C ASP A 335 -15.93 25.38 0.38
N GLN A 336 -16.80 24.54 0.92
CA GLN A 336 -18.21 24.51 0.61
C GLN A 336 -19.01 24.27 1.89
N SER A 337 -19.78 25.27 2.29
CA SER A 337 -20.79 25.08 3.35
C SER A 337 -21.88 24.14 2.85
N LEU A 338 -22.04 22.98 3.49
CA LEU A 338 -23.10 22.03 3.20
C LEU A 338 -23.98 21.82 4.43
N ALA A 339 -25.27 21.53 4.18
CA ALA A 339 -26.18 21.11 5.24
C ALA A 339 -25.85 19.66 5.65
N GLY A 340 -25.14 19.48 6.75
CA GLY A 340 -24.77 18.19 7.30
C GLY A 340 -23.77 18.33 8.45
N THR A 341 -23.52 17.25 9.19
CA THR A 341 -22.38 17.17 10.12
C THR A 341 -21.24 16.51 9.37
N THR A 342 -20.05 17.10 9.39
CA THR A 342 -18.84 16.44 8.90
C THR A 342 -18.68 15.08 9.56
N VAL A 343 -18.27 14.08 8.78
CA VAL A 343 -18.01 12.74 9.30
C VAL A 343 -16.88 12.86 10.32
N SER A 344 -17.09 12.41 11.56
CA SER A 344 -16.05 12.37 12.57
C SER A 344 -15.61 10.93 12.80
N CYS A 345 -14.32 10.71 12.98
CA CYS A 345 -13.88 9.43 13.49
C CYS A 345 -14.23 9.31 14.98
N ASN A 346 -14.77 8.14 15.37
CA ASN A 346 -14.64 7.66 16.73
C ASN A 346 -13.64 6.50 16.80
N HIS A 347 -12.42 6.79 17.26
CA HIS A 347 -11.31 5.83 17.37
C HIS A 347 -11.63 4.62 18.26
N SER A 348 -12.61 4.75 19.17
CA SER A 348 -13.04 3.66 20.04
C SER A 348 -14.03 2.69 19.39
N SER A 349 -14.58 3.03 18.23
CA SER A 349 -15.63 2.25 17.55
C SER A 349 -15.39 1.99 16.07
N ALA A 350 -14.32 2.50 15.48
CA ALA A 350 -13.95 2.18 14.11
C ALA A 350 -13.68 0.67 14.01
N GLY A 351 -14.45 -0.02 13.16
CA GLY A 351 -14.40 -1.46 13.04
C GLY A 351 -13.52 -1.91 11.89
N CYS A 352 -12.76 -2.99 12.10
CA CYS A 352 -12.00 -3.71 11.06
C CYS A 352 -12.85 -4.42 10.00
N THR A 353 -14.17 -4.25 10.02
CA THR A 353 -15.05 -4.93 9.08
C THR A 353 -14.95 -4.25 7.73
N LEU A 354 -14.60 -5.03 6.70
CA LEU A 354 -14.78 -4.59 5.32
C LEU A 354 -16.21 -4.06 5.16
N PRO A 355 -16.44 -2.83 4.64
CA PRO A 355 -17.78 -2.40 4.36
C PRO A 355 -18.35 -3.43 3.39
N PRO A 356 -19.62 -3.80 3.56
CA PRO A 356 -20.25 -4.71 2.62
C PRO A 356 -20.02 -4.15 1.21
N PRO A 357 -19.70 -5.01 0.21
CA PRO A 357 -19.65 -4.56 -1.17
C PRO A 357 -20.92 -3.76 -1.45
N PRO A 358 -20.83 -2.59 -2.11
CA PRO A 358 -21.98 -1.70 -2.29
C PRO A 358 -23.17 -2.52 -2.81
N SER A 359 -24.27 -2.52 -2.05
CA SER A 359 -25.35 -3.51 -2.16
C SER A 359 -26.12 -3.45 -3.48
N THR A 360 -25.87 -2.45 -4.31
CA THR A 360 -26.08 -2.45 -5.77
C THR A 360 -25.23 -1.32 -6.35
N PRO A 361 -24.49 -1.54 -7.45
CA PRO A 361 -23.85 -0.43 -8.17
C PRO A 361 -24.94 0.45 -8.79
N SER A 362 -25.37 1.49 -8.07
CA SER A 362 -26.18 2.54 -8.66
C SER A 362 -25.29 3.32 -9.63
N PRO A 363 -25.71 3.58 -10.88
CA PRO A 363 -25.00 4.46 -11.81
C PRO A 363 -24.74 5.88 -11.27
N ALA A 364 -25.38 6.24 -10.15
CA ALA A 364 -25.18 7.49 -9.43
C ALA A 364 -24.09 7.42 -8.34
N ASN A 365 -23.38 6.30 -8.18
CA ASN A 365 -22.25 6.24 -7.24
C ASN A 365 -21.01 6.91 -7.85
N GLU A 366 -20.19 7.53 -7.01
CA GLU A 366 -18.98 8.24 -7.41
C GLU A 366 -17.98 7.31 -8.13
N ASP A 367 -18.00 6.01 -7.81
CA ASP A 367 -17.22 5.00 -8.51
C ASP A 367 -17.56 4.97 -10.01
N ALA A 368 -18.85 5.02 -10.39
CA ALA A 368 -19.26 5.06 -11.79
C ALA A 368 -18.81 6.35 -12.50
N ALA A 369 -18.69 7.47 -11.77
CA ALA A 369 -18.20 8.73 -12.34
C ALA A 369 -16.71 8.64 -12.70
N MET A 370 -15.90 8.08 -11.81
CA MET A 370 -14.47 7.81 -12.08
C MET A 370 -14.30 6.84 -13.27
N ILE A 371 -15.06 5.73 -13.29
CA ILE A 371 -15.05 4.80 -14.43
C ILE A 371 -15.46 5.51 -15.72
N GLY A 372 -16.44 6.41 -15.68
CA GLY A 372 -16.85 7.24 -16.81
C GLY A 372 -15.72 8.10 -17.35
N LYS A 373 -14.93 8.75 -16.48
CA LYS A 373 -13.74 9.53 -16.87
C LYS A 373 -12.68 8.67 -17.57
N ILE A 374 -12.39 7.49 -17.03
CA ILE A 374 -11.46 6.52 -17.65
C ILE A 374 -11.94 6.14 -19.05
N MET A 375 -13.23 5.79 -19.18
CA MET A 375 -13.83 5.39 -20.45
C MET A 375 -13.81 6.50 -21.50
N ALA A 376 -13.97 7.76 -21.06
CA ALA A 376 -13.92 8.94 -21.90
C ALA A 376 -12.48 9.37 -22.24
N GLY A 377 -11.45 8.74 -21.65
CA GLY A 377 -10.05 9.15 -21.81
C GLY A 377 -9.77 10.52 -21.19
N GLN A 378 -10.50 10.89 -20.14
CA GLN A 378 -10.42 12.20 -19.49
C GLN A 378 -9.42 12.24 -18.34
N LEU A 379 -8.98 11.08 -17.83
CA LEU A 379 -7.86 11.06 -16.89
C LEU A 379 -6.57 11.38 -17.63
N THR A 380 -5.83 12.34 -17.08
CA THR A 380 -4.51 12.74 -17.57
C THR A 380 -3.46 12.44 -16.52
N PHE A 381 -2.33 11.91 -16.95
CA PHE A 381 -1.20 11.52 -16.12
C PHE A 381 0.08 12.08 -16.75
N PRO A 382 0.42 13.35 -16.46
CA PRO A 382 1.57 14.00 -17.09
C PRO A 382 2.83 13.13 -16.99
N ASN A 383 3.46 12.87 -18.14
CA ASN A 383 4.67 12.04 -18.32
C ASN A 383 4.49 10.51 -18.24
N TYR A 384 3.35 10.01 -17.77
CA TYR A 384 3.10 8.57 -17.57
C TYR A 384 1.75 8.10 -18.13
N ASP A 385 1.17 8.86 -19.08
CA ASP A 385 -0.14 8.62 -19.68
C ASP A 385 -0.31 7.18 -20.20
N ASP A 386 0.71 6.61 -20.84
CA ASP A 386 0.63 5.27 -21.43
C ASP A 386 0.45 4.19 -20.34
N CYS A 387 1.33 4.17 -19.33
CA CYS A 387 1.29 3.14 -18.29
C CYS A 387 0.11 3.35 -17.33
N LEU A 388 -0.08 4.56 -16.80
CA LEU A 388 -1.15 4.83 -15.85
C LEU A 388 -2.53 4.79 -16.53
N GLY A 389 -2.65 5.23 -17.79
CA GLY A 389 -3.87 5.05 -18.58
C GLY A 389 -4.18 3.57 -18.87
N TRP A 390 -3.16 2.75 -19.11
CA TRP A 390 -3.31 1.30 -19.24
C TRP A 390 -3.76 0.64 -17.93
N MET A 391 -3.18 1.02 -16.79
CA MET A 391 -3.57 0.53 -15.46
C MET A 391 -4.99 0.93 -15.09
N ALA A 392 -5.36 2.20 -15.32
CA ALA A 392 -6.72 2.69 -15.12
C ALA A 392 -7.72 1.93 -16.02
N THR A 393 -7.36 1.65 -17.28
CA THR A 393 -8.17 0.83 -18.19
C THR A 393 -8.37 -0.59 -17.64
N LYS A 394 -7.30 -1.23 -17.14
CA LYS A 394 -7.36 -2.57 -16.52
C LYS A 394 -8.33 -2.57 -15.33
N GLN A 395 -8.19 -1.60 -14.42
CA GLN A 395 -9.05 -1.45 -13.24
C GLN A 395 -10.52 -1.20 -13.60
N ALA A 396 -10.79 -0.33 -14.57
CA ALA A 396 -12.14 -0.03 -15.03
C ALA A 396 -12.83 -1.27 -15.61
N LEU A 397 -12.12 -2.03 -16.45
CA LEU A 397 -12.63 -3.29 -17.00
C LEU A 397 -12.83 -4.32 -15.88
N GLY A 398 -11.89 -4.42 -14.93
CA GLY A 398 -12.02 -5.28 -13.77
C GLY A 398 -13.31 -4.97 -13.00
N TRP A 399 -13.54 -3.69 -12.67
CA TRP A 399 -14.75 -3.21 -12.00
C TRP A 399 -16.03 -3.52 -12.77
N ILE A 400 -16.07 -3.23 -14.09
CA ILE A 400 -17.20 -3.56 -14.96
C ILE A 400 -17.52 -5.06 -14.88
N ALA A 401 -16.48 -5.90 -14.89
CA ALA A 401 -16.64 -7.33 -14.89
C ALA A 401 -17.13 -7.90 -13.54
N ARG A 402 -16.59 -7.44 -12.40
CA ARG A 402 -17.04 -7.92 -11.08
C ARG A 402 -18.49 -7.57 -10.81
N ASN A 403 -18.94 -6.44 -11.34
CA ASN A 403 -20.30 -5.95 -11.17
C ASN A 403 -21.29 -6.51 -12.22
N ASN A 404 -20.85 -7.42 -13.09
CA ASN A 404 -21.64 -7.98 -14.19
C ASN A 404 -22.23 -6.90 -15.13
N LEU A 405 -21.47 -5.84 -15.41
CA LEU A 405 -21.90 -4.69 -16.19
C LEU A 405 -21.47 -4.75 -17.66
N GLN A 406 -20.86 -5.85 -18.12
CA GLN A 406 -20.34 -6.00 -19.49
C GLN A 406 -21.43 -5.84 -20.56
N SER A 407 -22.68 -6.18 -20.25
CA SER A 407 -23.83 -6.04 -21.16
C SER A 407 -24.67 -4.78 -20.90
N SER A 408 -24.27 -3.95 -19.93
CA SER A 408 -24.98 -2.69 -19.64
C SER A 408 -24.82 -1.72 -20.80
N SER A 409 -25.90 -1.03 -21.18
CA SER A 409 -25.86 -0.02 -22.25
C SER A 409 -24.78 1.06 -22.05
N THR A 410 -24.45 1.40 -20.80
CA THR A 410 -23.40 2.36 -20.46
C THR A 410 -22.00 1.83 -20.78
N TYR A 411 -21.74 0.54 -20.50
CA TYR A 411 -20.38 -0.02 -20.46
C TYR A 411 -20.08 -0.98 -21.62
N ALA A 412 -21.10 -1.51 -22.30
CA ALA A 412 -20.96 -2.57 -23.30
C ALA A 412 -20.06 -2.19 -24.49
N ASN A 413 -20.15 -0.93 -24.96
CA ASN A 413 -19.30 -0.44 -26.04
C ASN A 413 -17.83 -0.41 -25.63
N TYR A 414 -17.54 0.15 -24.45
CA TYR A 414 -16.17 0.21 -23.93
C TYR A 414 -15.59 -1.18 -23.68
N TRP A 415 -16.38 -2.07 -23.04
CA TRP A 415 -16.01 -3.47 -22.84
C TRP A 415 -15.68 -4.18 -24.17
N THR A 416 -16.54 -4.03 -25.18
CA THR A 416 -16.33 -4.65 -26.50
C THR A 416 -15.05 -4.14 -27.17
N GLN A 417 -14.76 -2.84 -27.07
CA GLN A 417 -13.57 -2.24 -27.65
C GLN A 417 -12.28 -2.65 -26.93
N LYS A 418 -12.32 -2.75 -25.60
CA LYS A 418 -11.11 -2.88 -24.77
C LYS A 418 -10.84 -4.29 -24.25
N SER A 419 -11.83 -5.19 -24.21
CA SER A 419 -11.68 -6.57 -23.70
C SER A 419 -10.59 -7.38 -24.42
N ASN A 420 -10.32 -7.11 -25.70
CA ASN A 420 -9.27 -7.79 -26.46
C ASN A 420 -7.88 -7.15 -26.34
N THR A 421 -7.75 -6.00 -25.67
CA THR A 421 -6.45 -5.38 -25.38
C THR A 421 -5.71 -6.14 -24.28
N SER A 422 -4.43 -5.84 -24.07
CA SER A 422 -3.64 -6.40 -22.95
C SER A 422 -4.31 -6.14 -21.59
N ALA A 423 -4.76 -4.91 -21.33
CA ALA A 423 -5.50 -4.56 -20.12
C ALA A 423 -6.81 -5.36 -19.98
N GLY A 424 -7.58 -5.49 -21.08
CA GLY A 424 -8.85 -6.22 -21.06
C GLY A 424 -8.71 -7.72 -20.82
N LYS A 425 -7.68 -8.35 -21.42
CA LYS A 425 -7.36 -9.76 -21.18
C LYS A 425 -7.01 -10.02 -19.71
N LEU A 426 -6.20 -9.14 -19.09
CA LEU A 426 -5.86 -9.23 -17.67
C LEU A 426 -7.07 -8.99 -16.76
N ALA A 427 -7.91 -8.00 -17.07
CA ALA A 427 -9.14 -7.74 -16.33
C ALA A 427 -10.14 -8.92 -16.39
N GLN A 428 -10.27 -9.57 -17.55
CA GLN A 428 -11.08 -10.77 -17.70
C GLN A 428 -10.53 -11.92 -16.84
N LEU A 429 -9.21 -12.02 -16.73
CA LEU A 429 -8.54 -13.04 -15.97
C LEU A 429 -8.73 -12.86 -14.45
N GLU A 430 -8.69 -11.62 -13.95
CA GLU A 430 -9.11 -11.29 -12.57
C GLU A 430 -10.55 -11.76 -12.30
N THR A 431 -11.43 -11.63 -13.29
CA THR A 431 -12.83 -12.09 -13.18
C THR A 431 -12.93 -13.61 -13.14
N ASN A 432 -12.17 -14.29 -13.99
CA ASN A 432 -12.08 -15.75 -13.98
C ASN A 432 -11.50 -16.25 -12.65
N ALA A 433 -10.57 -15.52 -12.04
CA ALA A 433 -9.99 -15.85 -10.75
C ALA A 433 -11.03 -15.78 -9.64
N MET A 434 -11.87 -14.73 -9.58
CA MET A 434 -12.96 -14.66 -8.62
C MET A 434 -13.98 -15.80 -8.79
N ALA A 435 -14.34 -16.15 -10.03
CA ALA A 435 -15.23 -17.28 -10.31
C ALA A 435 -14.60 -18.61 -9.86
N TRP A 436 -13.30 -18.78 -10.09
CA TRP A 436 -12.53 -19.93 -9.61
C TRP A 436 -12.54 -19.99 -8.08
N VAL A 437 -12.28 -18.88 -7.36
CA VAL A 437 -12.33 -18.81 -5.89
C VAL A 437 -13.69 -19.23 -5.38
N GLN A 438 -14.77 -18.74 -6.00
CA GLN A 438 -16.13 -19.11 -5.63
C GLN A 438 -16.38 -20.62 -5.81
N SER A 439 -15.78 -21.24 -6.83
CA SER A 439 -15.82 -22.69 -7.01
C SER A 439 -15.00 -23.45 -5.95
N GLN A 440 -13.90 -22.87 -5.47
CA GLN A 440 -13.07 -23.47 -4.42
C GLN A 440 -13.78 -23.51 -3.07
N ILE A 441 -14.62 -22.53 -2.74
CA ILE A 441 -15.41 -22.51 -1.50
C ILE A 441 -16.23 -23.80 -1.35
N SER A 442 -16.80 -24.32 -2.44
CA SER A 442 -17.56 -25.57 -2.42
C SER A 442 -16.68 -26.78 -2.11
N ILE A 443 -15.51 -26.87 -2.76
CA ILE A 443 -14.55 -27.96 -2.55
C ILE A 443 -13.95 -27.90 -1.13
N GLU A 444 -13.63 -26.71 -0.64
CA GLU A 444 -13.13 -26.50 0.73
C GLU A 444 -14.17 -26.93 1.78
N SER A 445 -15.44 -26.62 1.56
CA SER A 445 -16.53 -27.08 2.42
C SER A 445 -16.67 -28.61 2.42
N GLN A 446 -16.51 -29.26 1.26
CA GLN A 446 -16.51 -30.72 1.15
C GLN A 446 -15.32 -31.36 1.87
N ILE A 447 -14.12 -30.77 1.72
CA ILE A 447 -12.89 -31.19 2.41
C ILE A 447 -13.08 -31.08 3.92
N ALA A 448 -13.56 -29.93 4.41
CA ALA A 448 -13.81 -29.71 5.83
C ALA A 448 -14.82 -30.72 6.39
N THR A 449 -15.93 -30.96 5.68
CA THR A 449 -16.95 -31.95 6.07
C THR A 449 -16.37 -33.36 6.14
N THR A 450 -15.62 -33.77 5.10
CA THR A 450 -14.99 -35.10 5.05
C THR A 450 -13.97 -35.26 6.18
N TRP A 451 -13.22 -34.21 6.49
CA TRP A 451 -12.29 -34.19 7.61
C TRP A 451 -12.99 -34.31 8.97
N THR A 452 -14.06 -33.56 9.21
CA THR A 452 -14.87 -33.68 10.44
C THR A 452 -15.39 -35.10 10.62
N ASN A 453 -15.84 -35.76 9.54
CA ASN A 453 -16.29 -37.15 9.58
C ASN A 453 -15.15 -38.12 9.94
N ILE A 454 -13.94 -37.90 9.43
CA ILE A 454 -12.74 -38.65 9.81
C ILE A 454 -12.47 -38.49 11.31
N GLN A 455 -12.47 -37.25 11.81
CA GLN A 455 -12.21 -36.97 13.23
C GLN A 455 -13.24 -37.65 14.15
N GLN A 456 -14.53 -37.48 13.85
CA GLN A 456 -15.62 -38.11 14.63
C GLN A 456 -15.50 -39.63 14.66
N LEU A 457 -15.20 -40.25 13.52
CA LEU A 457 -15.08 -41.70 13.43
C LEU A 457 -13.82 -42.19 14.14
N SER A 458 -12.69 -41.50 14.00
CA SER A 458 -11.40 -41.86 14.63
C SER A 458 -11.42 -41.75 16.17
N ALA A 459 -12.33 -40.97 16.73
CA ALA A 459 -12.50 -40.84 18.18
C ALA A 459 -13.19 -42.07 18.82
N ILE A 460 -13.80 -42.95 18.01
CA ILE A 460 -14.46 -44.17 18.50
C ILE A 460 -13.40 -45.25 18.72
N SER A 461 -13.35 -45.85 19.92
CA SER A 461 -12.45 -46.96 20.24
C SER A 461 -13.15 -48.05 21.06
N PRO A 462 -13.10 -49.34 20.64
CA PRO A 462 -12.52 -49.83 19.40
C PRO A 462 -13.43 -49.56 18.17
N LEU A 463 -12.84 -49.46 16.98
CA LEU A 463 -13.60 -49.40 15.71
C LEU A 463 -14.07 -50.79 15.29
N SER A 464 -15.34 -50.91 14.89
CA SER A 464 -15.83 -52.08 14.16
C SER A 464 -15.26 -52.15 12.74
N GLU A 465 -15.28 -53.33 12.11
CA GLU A 465 -14.80 -53.51 10.72
C GLU A 465 -15.52 -52.59 9.73
N THR A 466 -16.84 -52.41 9.88
CA THR A 466 -17.62 -51.47 9.07
C THR A 466 -17.17 -50.03 9.27
N GLN A 467 -16.91 -49.61 10.52
CA GLN A 467 -16.40 -48.28 10.82
C GLN A 467 -14.98 -48.07 10.25
N LEU A 468 -14.12 -49.09 10.32
CA LEU A 468 -12.79 -49.03 9.71
C LEU A 468 -12.87 -48.87 8.19
N HIS A 469 -13.77 -49.61 7.52
CA HIS A 469 -13.99 -49.47 6.09
C HIS A 469 -14.51 -48.07 5.71
N THR A 470 -15.49 -47.54 6.44
CA THR A 470 -16.00 -46.17 6.25
C THR A 470 -14.91 -45.13 6.45
N LEU A 471 -14.05 -45.31 7.46
CA LEU A 471 -12.91 -44.43 7.71
C LEU A 471 -11.94 -44.41 6.52
N MET A 472 -11.62 -45.58 5.95
CA MET A 472 -10.80 -45.69 4.74
C MET A 472 -11.45 -45.01 3.52
N GLN A 473 -12.77 -45.13 3.36
CA GLN A 473 -13.49 -44.43 2.28
C GLN A 473 -13.41 -42.91 2.45
N TYR A 474 -13.54 -42.39 3.68
CA TYR A 474 -13.37 -40.95 3.92
C TYR A 474 -11.95 -40.46 3.60
N TYR A 475 -10.91 -41.23 3.95
CA TYR A 475 -9.54 -40.89 3.55
C TYR A 475 -9.34 -40.87 2.03
N GLN A 476 -9.92 -41.84 1.32
CA GLN A 476 -9.88 -41.86 -0.16
C GLN A 476 -10.63 -40.66 -0.77
N ASN A 477 -11.80 -40.31 -0.21
CA ASN A 477 -12.56 -39.15 -0.65
C ASN A 477 -11.78 -37.85 -0.43
N LEU A 478 -11.20 -37.68 0.76
CA LEU A 478 -10.36 -36.52 1.09
C LEU A 478 -9.17 -36.40 0.13
N ALA A 479 -8.49 -37.50 -0.17
CA ALA A 479 -7.39 -37.50 -1.15
C ALA A 479 -7.87 -37.10 -2.56
N GLY A 480 -9.02 -37.62 -3.01
CA GLY A 480 -9.63 -37.25 -4.28
C GLY A 480 -10.03 -35.77 -4.36
N GLN A 481 -10.67 -35.24 -3.32
CA GLN A 481 -11.03 -33.82 -3.23
C GLN A 481 -9.80 -32.91 -3.26
N ARG A 482 -8.73 -33.27 -2.54
CA ARG A 482 -7.45 -32.54 -2.55
C ARG A 482 -6.77 -32.59 -3.92
N ALA A 483 -6.82 -33.74 -4.61
CA ALA A 483 -6.32 -33.85 -5.97
C ALA A 483 -7.11 -32.97 -6.94
N SER A 484 -8.45 -32.94 -6.83
CA SER A 484 -9.31 -32.05 -7.62
C SER A 484 -9.02 -30.57 -7.35
N GLN A 485 -8.81 -30.18 -6.10
CA GLN A 485 -8.40 -28.82 -5.72
C GLN A 485 -7.05 -28.45 -6.37
N LYS A 486 -6.05 -29.33 -6.26
CA LYS A 486 -4.73 -29.13 -6.88
C LYS A 486 -4.84 -29.02 -8.40
N SER A 487 -5.63 -29.89 -9.05
CA SER A 487 -5.85 -29.86 -10.51
C SER A 487 -6.51 -28.56 -10.94
N ALA A 488 -7.60 -28.15 -10.28
CA ALA A 488 -8.30 -26.92 -10.60
C ALA A 488 -7.40 -25.69 -10.46
N ARG A 489 -6.49 -25.68 -9.46
CA ARG A 489 -5.49 -24.62 -9.31
C ARG A 489 -4.49 -24.61 -10.46
N LEU A 490 -3.93 -25.77 -10.82
CA LEU A 490 -2.97 -25.88 -11.93
C LEU A 490 -3.61 -25.51 -13.28
N ASP A 491 -4.87 -25.87 -13.49
CA ASP A 491 -5.63 -25.49 -14.70
C ASP A 491 -5.83 -23.97 -14.78
N PHE A 492 -6.10 -23.32 -13.64
CA PHE A 492 -6.20 -21.86 -13.58
C PHE A 492 -4.83 -21.20 -13.86
N VAL A 493 -3.75 -21.69 -13.22
CA VAL A 493 -2.38 -21.19 -13.48
C VAL A 493 -2.01 -21.36 -14.95
N ALA A 494 -2.39 -22.48 -15.59
CA ALA A 494 -2.17 -22.70 -17.01
C ALA A 494 -2.96 -21.70 -17.89
N GLN A 495 -4.21 -21.39 -17.53
CA GLN A 495 -4.99 -20.34 -18.21
C GLN A 495 -4.36 -18.94 -18.04
N TYR A 496 -3.88 -18.62 -16.83
CA TYR A 496 -3.18 -17.38 -16.54
C TYR A 496 -1.91 -17.25 -17.39
N ARG A 497 -1.07 -18.29 -17.38
CA ARG A 497 0.13 -18.40 -18.22
C ARG A 497 -0.17 -18.21 -19.70
N ASN A 498 -1.20 -18.91 -20.23
CA ASN A 498 -1.58 -18.80 -21.64
C ASN A 498 -2.02 -17.37 -21.98
N THR A 499 -2.72 -16.69 -21.08
CA THR A 499 -3.11 -15.29 -21.28
C THR A 499 -1.88 -14.39 -21.36
N LEU A 500 -0.94 -14.52 -20.41
CA LEU A 500 0.33 -13.78 -20.39
C LEU A 500 1.14 -13.97 -21.68
N LEU A 501 1.20 -15.20 -22.21
CA LEU A 501 1.90 -15.50 -23.46
C LEU A 501 1.32 -14.73 -24.66
N THR A 502 0.01 -14.42 -24.64
CA THR A 502 -0.67 -13.63 -25.67
C THR A 502 -0.62 -12.12 -25.46
N LEU A 503 -0.07 -11.65 -24.33
CA LEU A 503 0.13 -10.22 -24.15
C LEU A 503 1.15 -9.73 -25.19
N PRO A 504 0.87 -8.60 -25.85
CA PRO A 504 1.86 -7.92 -26.67
C PRO A 504 3.04 -7.51 -25.77
N GLY A 505 4.23 -7.45 -26.34
CA GLY A 505 5.42 -6.89 -25.69
C GLY A 505 5.76 -5.55 -26.31
N THR A 506 4.75 -4.73 -26.62
CA THR A 506 4.93 -3.47 -27.32
C THR A 506 5.33 -2.34 -26.38
N GLN A 507 4.83 -2.39 -25.14
CA GLN A 507 5.16 -1.43 -24.09
C GLN A 507 5.96 -2.12 -22.98
N VAL A 508 6.72 -1.31 -22.23
CA VAL A 508 7.59 -1.80 -21.14
C VAL A 508 6.75 -2.47 -20.04
N PHE A 509 5.67 -1.83 -19.58
CA PHE A 509 4.77 -2.40 -18.58
C PHE A 509 4.12 -3.73 -19.00
N GLU A 510 3.81 -3.91 -20.29
CA GLU A 510 3.29 -5.20 -20.80
C GLU A 510 4.36 -6.29 -20.78
N THR A 511 5.58 -5.93 -21.18
CA THR A 511 6.75 -6.82 -21.17
C THR A 511 7.09 -7.25 -19.76
N ASN A 512 7.10 -6.31 -18.80
CA ASN A 512 7.33 -6.58 -17.39
C ASN A 512 6.23 -7.47 -16.81
N LYS A 513 4.96 -7.15 -17.06
CA LYS A 513 3.83 -7.95 -16.56
C LYS A 513 3.88 -9.38 -17.08
N LYS A 514 4.25 -9.55 -18.36
CA LYS A 514 4.49 -10.86 -18.97
C LYS A 514 5.65 -11.59 -18.29
N ALA A 515 6.79 -10.93 -18.12
CA ALA A 515 7.99 -11.54 -17.52
C ALA A 515 7.74 -11.99 -16.08
N VAL A 516 7.32 -11.07 -15.20
CA VAL A 516 7.08 -11.35 -13.78
C VAL A 516 5.93 -12.34 -13.61
N GLY A 517 4.85 -12.19 -14.37
CA GLY A 517 3.72 -13.12 -14.34
C GLY A 517 4.08 -14.54 -14.76
N LEU A 518 4.99 -14.72 -15.72
CA LEU A 518 5.45 -16.06 -16.13
C LEU A 518 6.34 -16.69 -15.04
N ILE A 519 7.22 -15.91 -14.41
CA ILE A 519 8.03 -16.37 -13.27
C ILE A 519 7.11 -16.84 -12.14
N LEU A 520 6.09 -16.04 -11.81
CA LEU A 520 5.05 -16.44 -10.85
C LEU A 520 4.45 -17.78 -11.26
N CYS A 521 3.87 -17.90 -12.47
CA CYS A 521 3.29 -19.16 -12.97
C CYS A 521 4.23 -20.37 -12.82
N ASP A 522 5.52 -20.17 -13.11
CA ASP A 522 6.54 -21.21 -13.00
C ASP A 522 6.79 -21.61 -11.54
N LEU A 523 6.89 -20.65 -10.63
CA LEU A 523 6.98 -20.92 -9.18
C LEU A 523 5.75 -21.68 -8.67
N TYR A 524 4.55 -21.32 -9.13
CA TYR A 524 3.31 -22.04 -8.82
C TYR A 524 3.28 -23.47 -9.33
N GLY A 525 3.89 -23.72 -10.49
CA GLY A 525 3.97 -25.04 -11.10
C GLY A 525 5.01 -25.96 -10.44
N ARG A 526 5.97 -25.40 -9.71
CA ARG A 526 7.02 -26.15 -9.02
C ARG A 526 6.55 -26.63 -7.65
N GLU A 527 7.05 -27.79 -7.22
CA GLU A 527 6.82 -28.27 -5.84
C GLU A 527 7.68 -27.53 -4.82
N ILE A 528 8.82 -27.01 -5.26
CA ILE A 528 9.78 -26.27 -4.44
C ILE A 528 9.80 -24.81 -4.93
N PHE A 529 9.67 -23.87 -3.99
CA PHE A 529 9.69 -22.43 -4.26
C PHE A 529 11.13 -21.94 -4.44
N GLU A 530 11.77 -22.38 -5.53
CA GLU A 530 13.14 -22.04 -5.90
C GLU A 530 13.19 -21.24 -7.21
N TYR A 531 14.12 -20.28 -7.25
CA TYR A 531 14.34 -19.38 -8.37
C TYR A 531 15.60 -19.79 -9.11
N THR A 532 15.54 -19.76 -10.43
CA THR A 532 16.74 -19.86 -11.26
C THR A 532 17.48 -18.52 -11.27
N SER A 533 18.79 -18.54 -11.55
CA SER A 533 19.57 -17.31 -11.68
C SER A 533 19.04 -16.37 -12.77
N GLY A 534 18.48 -16.92 -13.85
CA GLY A 534 17.84 -16.13 -14.90
C GLY A 534 16.54 -15.45 -14.46
N GLU A 535 15.75 -16.11 -13.61
CA GLU A 535 14.54 -15.52 -13.02
C GLU A 535 14.90 -14.40 -12.04
N LEU A 536 15.89 -14.62 -11.17
CA LEU A 536 16.38 -13.58 -10.26
C LEU A 536 16.88 -12.35 -11.01
N SER A 537 17.72 -12.55 -12.03
CA SER A 537 18.22 -11.44 -12.86
C SER A 537 17.09 -10.70 -13.59
N THR A 538 16.03 -11.42 -14.01
CA THR A 538 14.84 -10.80 -14.60
C THR A 538 14.08 -9.97 -13.56
N LEU A 539 13.87 -10.49 -12.35
CA LEU A 539 13.21 -9.77 -11.27
C LEU A 539 14.00 -8.53 -10.87
N GLU A 540 15.32 -8.62 -10.72
CA GLU A 540 16.21 -7.47 -10.43
C GLU A 540 16.07 -6.39 -11.52
N THR A 541 16.09 -6.80 -12.79
CA THR A 541 15.95 -5.87 -13.93
C THR A 541 14.59 -5.16 -13.94
N VAL A 542 13.51 -5.86 -13.60
CA VAL A 542 12.16 -5.28 -13.56
C VAL A 542 11.99 -4.42 -12.30
N ALA A 543 12.44 -4.89 -11.15
CA ALA A 543 12.34 -4.20 -9.85
C ALA A 543 13.09 -2.86 -9.84
N ALA A 544 14.19 -2.75 -10.59
CA ALA A 544 15.00 -1.54 -10.74
C ALA A 544 14.31 -0.43 -11.56
N GLN A 545 13.22 -0.74 -12.26
CA GLN A 545 12.49 0.25 -13.05
C GLN A 545 11.58 1.14 -12.18
N CYS A 546 11.09 2.21 -12.78
CA CYS A 546 10.08 3.06 -12.18
C CYS A 546 8.69 2.41 -12.27
N PRO A 547 7.93 2.27 -11.16
CA PRO A 547 6.59 1.69 -11.21
C PRO A 547 5.62 2.46 -12.12
N LEU A 548 5.78 3.77 -12.29
CA LEU A 548 4.95 4.59 -13.18
C LEU A 548 5.24 4.36 -14.68
N GLU A 549 6.36 3.71 -15.03
CA GLU A 549 6.70 3.32 -16.40
C GLU A 549 6.56 1.82 -16.64
N GLY A 550 7.03 1.02 -15.68
CA GLY A 550 7.07 -0.43 -15.72
C GLY A 550 5.82 -1.12 -15.18
N GLY A 551 4.88 -0.36 -14.61
CA GLY A 551 3.59 -0.83 -14.10
C GLY A 551 3.65 -1.59 -12.77
N ASP A 552 2.51 -2.17 -12.39
CA ASP A 552 2.34 -3.02 -11.19
C ASP A 552 3.35 -4.16 -11.08
N ALA A 553 3.82 -4.68 -12.22
CA ALA A 553 4.83 -5.72 -12.30
C ALA A 553 6.16 -5.34 -11.63
N VAL A 554 6.52 -4.05 -11.60
CA VAL A 554 7.71 -3.57 -10.89
C VAL A 554 7.58 -3.84 -9.39
N LEU A 555 6.44 -3.50 -8.80
CA LEU A 555 6.19 -3.70 -7.37
C LEU A 555 6.06 -5.19 -7.02
N GLN A 556 5.46 -5.97 -7.92
CA GLN A 556 5.43 -7.43 -7.78
C GLN A 556 6.85 -8.01 -7.77
N ALA A 557 7.72 -7.57 -8.70
CA ALA A 557 9.11 -8.02 -8.75
C ALA A 557 9.89 -7.66 -7.48
N ARG A 558 9.69 -6.44 -6.95
CA ARG A 558 10.31 -6.00 -5.68
C ARG A 558 9.92 -6.89 -4.51
N GLY A 559 8.63 -7.12 -4.30
CA GLY A 559 8.24 -8.00 -3.20
C GLY A 559 8.64 -9.46 -3.43
N LEU A 560 8.73 -9.97 -4.67
CA LEU A 560 9.33 -11.29 -4.92
C LEU A 560 10.81 -11.33 -4.54
N LEU A 561 11.58 -10.29 -4.86
CA LEU A 561 12.98 -10.21 -4.45
C LEU A 561 13.10 -10.19 -2.93
N GLU A 562 12.31 -9.36 -2.23
CA GLU A 562 12.31 -9.31 -0.76
C GLU A 562 12.08 -10.68 -0.12
N LEU A 563 11.14 -11.44 -0.68
CA LEU A 563 10.86 -12.80 -0.20
C LEU A 563 12.02 -13.77 -0.40
N VAL A 564 12.80 -13.62 -1.49
CA VAL A 564 13.88 -14.54 -1.83
C VAL A 564 15.19 -14.16 -1.18
N THR A 565 15.51 -12.88 -1.21
CA THR A 565 16.76 -12.36 -0.64
C THR A 565 16.65 -12.22 0.87
N GLN A 566 15.44 -12.13 1.43
CA GLN A 566 15.20 -11.77 2.83
C GLN A 566 15.85 -10.44 3.21
N GLU A 567 15.91 -9.55 2.23
CA GLU A 567 16.47 -8.22 2.37
C GLU A 567 15.41 -7.24 1.84
N PRO A 568 15.15 -6.13 2.54
CA PRO A 568 14.23 -5.11 2.07
C PRO A 568 14.70 -4.60 0.71
N TYR A 569 13.78 -4.42 -0.22
CA TYR A 569 14.09 -3.79 -1.48
C TYR A 569 14.11 -2.28 -1.27
N ILE A 570 15.32 -1.72 -1.23
CA ILE A 570 15.53 -0.27 -1.09
C ILE A 570 15.64 0.32 -2.49
N SER A 571 14.60 1.03 -2.91
CA SER A 571 14.65 1.83 -4.14
C SER A 571 15.21 3.21 -3.81
N GLY A 572 16.28 3.63 -4.49
CA GLY A 572 16.91 4.95 -4.28
C GLY A 572 16.07 6.13 -4.79
N SER A 573 15.01 5.85 -5.56
CA SER A 573 13.96 6.79 -5.96
C SER A 573 12.99 6.01 -6.84
N ASP A 574 11.72 5.92 -6.46
CA ASP A 574 10.78 5.08 -7.20
C ASP A 574 10.57 5.53 -8.64
N CYS A 575 10.62 6.83 -8.93
CA CYS A 575 10.46 7.37 -10.27
C CYS A 575 11.17 8.71 -10.45
N SER A 576 12.36 8.88 -9.87
CA SER A 576 13.11 10.11 -10.17
C SER A 576 13.54 10.07 -11.63
N SER A 577 12.77 10.76 -12.48
CA SER A 577 13.27 11.26 -13.75
C SER A 577 14.63 11.90 -13.44
N GLY A 578 15.70 11.51 -14.14
CA GLY A 578 17.06 11.95 -13.83
C GLY A 578 17.14 13.41 -13.37
N SER A 579 17.88 13.63 -12.29
CA SER A 579 17.85 14.82 -11.42
C SER A 579 16.50 15.06 -10.77
N GLU A 580 16.50 15.18 -9.45
CA GLU A 580 15.56 16.03 -8.74
C GLU A 580 15.41 17.33 -9.53
N ARG A 581 14.43 17.37 -10.43
CA ARG A 581 13.53 18.49 -10.39
C ARG A 581 12.90 18.36 -9.01
N SER A 582 13.59 18.90 -8.01
CA SER A 582 12.91 19.86 -7.17
C SER A 582 11.92 20.55 -8.09
N ILE A 583 10.65 20.66 -7.69
CA ILE A 583 9.92 21.81 -8.16
C ILE A 583 10.73 22.96 -7.53
N GLY A 584 11.86 23.44 -8.08
CA GLY A 584 12.06 23.69 -9.50
C GLY A 584 11.27 24.91 -9.93
N PHE A 585 10.45 25.45 -9.03
CA PHE A 585 10.64 26.83 -8.70
C PHE A 585 12.02 27.02 -8.06
N SER A 586 13.10 26.70 -8.79
CA SER A 586 14.23 27.59 -8.79
C SER A 586 13.61 28.82 -9.44
N PRO A 587 13.21 29.86 -8.68
CA PRO A 587 12.74 31.07 -9.34
C PRO A 587 13.81 31.34 -10.38
N LEU A 588 13.39 31.45 -11.65
CA LEU A 588 14.30 32.03 -12.63
C LEU A 588 14.83 33.26 -11.89
N ASP A 589 16.15 33.34 -11.69
CA ASP A 589 16.70 34.51 -11.02
C ASP A 589 16.59 35.64 -12.03
N LEU A 590 15.36 36.16 -12.15
CA LEU A 590 14.96 37.26 -13.00
C LEU A 590 15.51 38.57 -12.43
N GLY A 591 16.39 38.50 -11.42
CA GLY A 591 16.85 39.64 -10.66
C GLY A 591 15.71 40.34 -9.92
N ILE A 592 14.56 39.68 -9.70
CA ILE A 592 13.44 40.32 -9.02
C ILE A 592 13.77 40.53 -7.55
N GLN A 593 13.87 41.78 -7.14
CA GLN A 593 14.17 42.20 -5.78
C GLN A 593 13.09 43.13 -5.27
N VAL A 594 12.74 42.97 -3.99
CA VAL A 594 11.88 43.90 -3.25
C VAL A 594 12.73 44.60 -2.22
N PHE A 595 12.84 45.93 -2.29
CA PHE A 595 13.58 46.70 -1.29
C PHE A 595 12.93 48.05 -0.94
N PRO A 596 13.07 48.52 0.31
CA PRO A 596 13.58 47.74 1.44
C PRO A 596 12.62 46.58 1.77
N ASN A 597 13.14 45.53 2.39
CA ASN A 597 12.33 44.42 2.88
C ASN A 597 12.96 43.91 4.19
N PRO A 598 12.41 44.24 5.37
CA PRO A 598 11.10 44.87 5.59
C PRO A 598 10.97 46.33 5.11
N ASN A 599 9.73 46.82 4.89
CA ASN A 599 9.39 48.20 4.50
C ASN A 599 8.21 48.78 5.30
N ASP A 600 7.93 50.08 5.17
CA ASP A 600 6.84 50.79 5.86
C ASP A 600 5.51 50.83 5.06
N GLY A 601 5.38 49.98 4.02
CA GLY A 601 4.31 50.02 3.03
C GLY A 601 4.71 50.74 1.74
N ASN A 602 5.87 51.39 1.71
CA ASN A 602 6.51 51.91 0.50
C ASN A 602 7.74 51.05 0.14
N PHE A 603 7.72 50.43 -1.03
CA PHE A 603 8.83 49.60 -1.51
C PHE A 603 8.98 49.66 -3.02
N HIS A 604 10.16 49.25 -3.47
CA HIS A 604 10.54 49.15 -4.86
C HIS A 604 10.58 47.67 -5.25
N ILE A 605 10.03 47.37 -6.43
CA ILE A 605 10.19 46.08 -7.07
C ILE A 605 11.10 46.30 -8.29
N VAL A 606 12.32 45.81 -8.20
CA VAL A 606 13.25 45.81 -9.33
C VAL A 606 13.10 44.51 -10.07
N ALA A 607 12.79 44.57 -11.38
CA ALA A 607 12.44 43.42 -12.21
C ALA A 607 13.15 43.51 -13.59
N PRO A 608 14.49 43.40 -13.64
CA PRO A 608 15.25 43.65 -14.85
C PRO A 608 14.89 42.66 -15.96
N ASN A 609 14.75 43.17 -17.18
CA ASN A 609 14.46 42.39 -18.40
C ASN A 609 13.09 41.70 -18.42
N LEU A 610 12.17 42.09 -17.53
CA LEU A 610 10.78 41.65 -17.58
C LEU A 610 9.90 42.74 -18.18
N SER A 611 9.07 42.34 -19.14
CA SER A 611 8.04 43.16 -19.74
C SER A 611 6.72 42.43 -19.69
N ASN A 612 5.64 43.18 -19.50
CA ASN A 612 4.26 42.68 -19.55
C ASN A 612 4.01 41.59 -18.49
N ILE A 613 4.47 41.90 -17.28
CA ILE A 613 4.24 41.08 -16.08
C ILE A 613 3.05 41.60 -15.29
N THR A 614 2.38 40.70 -14.60
CA THR A 614 1.34 41.01 -13.61
C THR A 614 1.86 40.65 -12.23
N LEU A 615 1.83 41.62 -11.33
CA LEU A 615 2.22 41.45 -9.93
C LEU A 615 0.95 41.34 -9.09
N HIS A 616 0.85 40.29 -8.28
CA HIS A 616 -0.22 40.08 -7.32
C HIS A 616 0.37 39.97 -5.92
N LEU A 617 -0.14 40.75 -4.98
CA LEU A 617 0.30 40.71 -3.59
C LEU A 617 -0.83 40.15 -2.73
N TYR A 618 -0.58 39.01 -2.10
CA TYR A 618 -1.52 38.29 -1.24
C TYR A 618 -1.09 38.41 0.22
N ASP A 619 -2.04 38.44 1.14
CA ASP A 619 -1.73 38.22 2.56
C ASP A 619 -1.51 36.72 2.87
N LEU A 620 -1.27 36.42 4.15
CA LEU A 620 -1.14 35.04 4.64
C LEU A 620 -2.42 34.20 4.49
N THR A 621 -3.58 34.82 4.22
CA THR A 621 -4.86 34.11 4.01
C THR A 621 -5.14 33.87 2.52
N GLY A 622 -4.24 34.27 1.63
CA GLY A 622 -4.45 34.19 0.17
C GLY A 622 -5.36 35.30 -0.37
N ARG A 623 -5.70 36.32 0.43
CA ARG A 623 -6.49 37.46 -0.03
C ARG A 623 -5.63 38.41 -0.85
N LEU A 624 -6.05 38.69 -2.08
CA LEU A 624 -5.40 39.68 -2.95
C LEU A 624 -5.57 41.09 -2.37
N PHE A 625 -4.45 41.74 -2.08
CA PHE A 625 -4.37 43.08 -1.50
C PHE A 625 -3.97 44.15 -2.52
N TRP A 626 -3.15 43.77 -3.50
CA TRP A 626 -2.64 44.69 -4.50
C TRP A 626 -2.34 43.95 -5.79
N GLU A 627 -2.68 44.58 -6.91
CA GLU A 627 -2.40 44.09 -8.26
C GLU A 627 -1.83 45.22 -9.11
N LYS A 628 -0.84 44.89 -9.94
CA LYS A 628 -0.33 45.82 -10.95
C LYS A 628 0.19 45.07 -12.17
N THR A 629 -0.35 45.42 -13.32
CA THR A 629 0.22 45.05 -14.62
C THR A 629 1.26 46.08 -15.03
N VAL A 630 2.39 45.59 -15.53
CA VAL A 630 3.54 46.39 -15.91
C VAL A 630 3.79 46.18 -17.39
N GLU A 631 3.34 47.13 -18.21
CA GLU A 631 3.53 47.09 -19.66
C GLU A 631 4.93 47.62 -20.04
N GLY A 632 5.67 46.85 -20.82
CA GLY A 632 7.05 47.18 -21.23
C GLY A 632 8.13 46.88 -20.19
N PRO A 633 9.43 47.05 -20.54
CA PRO A 633 10.54 46.75 -19.66
C PRO A 633 10.61 47.77 -18.51
N ALA A 634 10.18 47.36 -17.32
CA ALA A 634 10.29 48.18 -16.11
C ALA A 634 11.42 47.67 -15.22
N SER A 635 12.46 48.48 -15.05
CA SER A 635 13.55 48.13 -14.15
C SER A 635 13.24 48.39 -12.68
N ASP A 636 12.31 49.30 -12.38
CA ASP A 636 11.95 49.71 -11.01
C ASP A 636 10.46 50.12 -10.94
N ILE A 637 9.71 49.47 -10.06
CA ILE A 637 8.29 49.68 -9.85
C ILE A 637 8.11 50.16 -8.42
N VAL A 638 7.75 51.43 -8.27
CA VAL A 638 7.41 52.01 -6.96
C VAL A 638 6.02 51.56 -6.55
N VAL A 639 5.92 50.95 -5.37
CA VAL A 639 4.67 50.60 -4.70
C VAL A 639 4.55 51.48 -3.48
N SER A 640 3.57 52.37 -3.48
CA SER A 640 3.13 53.09 -2.29
C SER A 640 1.73 52.59 -1.97
N SER A 641 1.64 51.84 -0.88
CA SER A 641 0.42 51.12 -0.53
C SER A 641 0.08 51.36 0.93
N GLN A 642 -1.20 51.51 1.24
CA GLN A 642 -1.65 51.61 2.63
C GLN A 642 -1.81 50.24 3.28
N LEU A 643 -0.95 49.27 2.92
CA LEU A 643 -1.04 47.91 3.44
C LEU A 643 -0.78 47.89 4.95
N PRO A 644 -1.56 47.09 5.71
CA PRO A 644 -1.28 46.84 7.13
C PRO A 644 0.10 46.22 7.36
N THR A 645 0.66 46.42 8.56
CA THR A 645 1.83 45.66 9.03
C THR A 645 1.53 44.15 8.95
N GLY A 646 2.41 43.38 8.31
CA GLY A 646 2.17 41.96 8.05
C GLY A 646 3.17 41.33 7.08
N CYS A 647 3.01 40.03 6.85
CA CYS A 647 3.73 39.27 5.85
C CYS A 647 2.84 39.05 4.64
N TYR A 648 3.39 39.25 3.45
CA TYR A 648 2.69 39.12 2.18
C TYR A 648 3.48 38.27 1.19
N PHE A 649 2.78 37.65 0.25
CA PHE A 649 3.35 36.91 -0.87
C PHE A 649 3.09 37.66 -2.16
N MET A 650 4.16 38.07 -2.85
CA MET A 650 4.09 38.70 -4.15
C MET A 650 4.30 37.66 -5.24
N GLU A 651 3.24 37.29 -5.94
CA GLU A 651 3.32 36.53 -7.18
C GLU A 651 3.65 37.45 -8.35
N VAL A 652 4.51 36.97 -9.24
CA VAL A 652 4.86 37.61 -10.50
C VAL A 652 4.47 36.66 -11.61
N LYS A 653 3.60 37.09 -12.52
CA LYS A 653 3.10 36.31 -13.66
C LYS A 653 3.47 36.98 -14.97
N ASP A 654 3.64 36.22 -16.04
CA ASP A 654 3.80 36.75 -17.40
C ASP A 654 2.44 37.07 -18.07
N GLU A 655 2.49 37.51 -19.33
CA GLU A 655 1.30 37.81 -20.16
C GLU A 655 0.34 36.62 -20.30
N GLN A 656 0.84 35.39 -20.24
CA GLN A 656 0.02 34.18 -20.36
C GLN A 656 -0.49 33.71 -18.99
N SER A 657 -0.42 34.56 -17.96
CA SER A 657 -0.75 34.24 -16.56
C SER A 657 0.10 33.12 -15.96
N LYS A 658 1.24 32.77 -16.57
CA LYS A 658 2.15 31.76 -16.01
C LYS A 658 2.97 32.39 -14.90
N LEU A 659 2.98 31.73 -13.74
CA LEU A 659 3.76 32.14 -12.58
C LEU A 659 5.27 32.10 -12.88
N LEU A 660 5.93 33.26 -12.73
CA LEU A 660 7.36 33.48 -12.94
C LEU A 660 8.18 33.43 -11.65
N THR A 661 7.67 33.98 -10.54
CA THR A 661 8.27 33.89 -9.18
C THR A 661 7.31 34.31 -8.08
N ILE A 662 7.58 33.86 -6.86
CA ILE A 662 6.97 34.36 -5.63
C ILE A 662 8.06 35.03 -4.77
N LYS A 663 7.76 36.18 -4.16
CA LYS A 663 8.64 36.88 -3.21
C LYS A 663 7.89 37.20 -1.92
N ARG A 664 8.56 37.07 -0.77
CA ARG A 664 7.99 37.50 0.52
C ARG A 664 8.20 38.99 0.71
N VAL A 665 7.17 39.71 1.12
CA VAL A 665 7.21 41.15 1.42
C VAL A 665 6.78 41.36 2.86
N PHE A 666 7.65 41.93 3.67
CA PHE A 666 7.41 42.24 5.07
C PHE A 666 7.13 43.73 5.22
N ILE A 667 5.94 44.05 5.74
CA ILE A 667 5.53 45.44 6.01
C ILE A 667 5.54 45.65 7.52
N ASN A 668 6.27 46.66 7.98
CA ASN A 668 6.45 47.06 9.36
C ASN A 668 6.47 48.59 9.45
N LYS A 669 5.33 49.19 9.82
CA LYS A 669 5.12 50.65 9.93
C LYS A 669 5.62 51.24 11.24
#